data_AF-A0A2A2WI44-F1
#
_entry.id   AF-A0A2A2WI44-F1
#
_cell.length_a   1.000
_cell.length_b   1.000
_cell.length_c   1.000
_cell.angle_alpha   90.00
_cell.angle_beta   90.00
_cell.angle_gamma   90.00
#
_symmetry.space_group_name_H-M   'P 1'
#
loop_
_entity.id
_entity.type
_entity.pdbx_description
1 polymer ?
#
loop_
_entity_poly.entity_id
_entity_poly.type
_entity_poly.pdbx_seq_one_letter_code
_entity_poly.pdbx_strand_id
1 'polypeptide(L)'
;MRFRVNWCSNRCPPTFAPEPGLLSTPSTYPARIASILVRFTCLLFAVACLSGACLSGVAAAQETLEAELKRRDADELARHAHIFGDSSRGAIRFYQTGLSCVQCHVADEGTNRLGPDLSQMNERATYTHVIESLLDPSKVVQPGFRAERLLLDDGRVVSGMIAAETDAALTVVVPGEEEPLTVTLDSVEARAPSGSIMPNGLINQLDDESDFYDLVCYLVELGQASPEKAARMKPDASLIQPPPLPDYENDLDHRGMITSWNEKSFQRGKAIYQGLCINCHGTPEQAGSLPNALRFATGTFKSGGDPVTMYKTLTHGYKMMLPQRQLVPREKYDVIHYIREAYLKPFNASQYTKVDQAYLDSLPPGRLRGPAPVRHRPWSEMDYGPFLTRTYEITSEHSEPRPEVTDEDRQRGRRENRPAERTWPPETNFAYKGIAIQLDATPGGIARGSHFVAFEHDTMRVAGAWMGTGFIDWEGILLDGKHWRSPRTVGELHVQNLPGPGWADPLTGSFDDTRRRARDGQAYGPFPKSWMDYKGLYKHGNRVVLSYTVGDAAVLESHRVTDERGPGPFDVPVTWVRVLNIEKSSRDLAIRIAPQDTVAVAIHGPKALKTEDVDGLTILRIPAKSTPIDLELHVAHRGMKPSFKFSGTPEDLRPLTRGGPAQWPQTLTTEPETGADDGPFAVDELTRPTKNPWNSRLRMSGLDFFPDGNSMVACCCDGDVWIVNGIGRPGGSLQWRRIASGLFQPLGIKIVNGRIFVGCRDQIVVLNDLNGDGETDFYECFNQDHQVTEHFHEFAMGLQADDEGNLYYAKSARHAQDSLIPQHGTLLKVSADGNQTTILANGFRAANGVCLNPDGSFFVTDQEGHWTPMNRINRVVEGGFYGNMYSYGAPNDTRDSAMQQPLCWPNKPFDRSPAELLWVESPQWGELDGRLLSLSYGYGKVFVLPHEQVNGQWQGGMCRLPLTEFETGVMRGRFHSDGHLYVCGMTAWGSNQTASPGGLYRIRATGKPMHLPTQIHANADGLTLTFSDPVDRNAATDPNNYLVETWDLKRTANYGSDRFNERTLHVTSVDVSDDGKTVQLVIPSIEPTWTIQIAYKLRDESDRSFGRVIQGTIHTLAEAFERPAER
;
A
#
# COMPACT_ATOMS: atom_id res chain seq x y z
N MET A 1 -4.10 20.58 -52.10
CA MET A 1 -3.32 21.55 -52.91
C MET A 1 -1.93 21.65 -52.31
N ARG A 2 -0.89 21.37 -53.11
CA ARG A 2 0.54 21.45 -52.74
C ARG A 2 0.93 22.89 -52.48
N PHE A 3 1.86 23.16 -51.56
CA PHE A 3 3.03 24.02 -51.85
C PHE A 3 4.20 23.69 -50.90
N ARG A 4 5.33 23.31 -51.53
CA ARG A 4 6.70 23.27 -50.99
C ARG A 4 7.31 24.67 -51.12
N VAL A 5 8.29 25.02 -50.29
CA VAL A 5 9.42 25.87 -50.71
C VAL A 5 10.77 25.34 -50.16
N ASN A 6 11.73 25.19 -51.09
CA ASN A 6 13.16 24.80 -50.98
C ASN A 6 14.00 25.89 -50.27
N TRP A 7 15.05 25.61 -49.47
CA TRP A 7 16.44 25.15 -49.73
C TRP A 7 17.45 26.16 -50.36
N CYS A 8 18.68 26.10 -49.81
CA CYS A 8 20.02 26.54 -50.29
C CYS A 8 20.44 28.02 -50.12
N SER A 9 21.70 28.40 -49.83
CA SER A 9 22.98 27.73 -49.47
C SER A 9 24.13 28.77 -49.44
N ASN A 10 25.29 28.38 -48.88
CA ASN A 10 26.69 28.86 -49.14
C ASN A 10 27.19 30.08 -48.32
N ARG A 11 28.41 30.12 -47.74
CA ARG A 11 29.71 29.44 -48.00
C ARG A 11 30.67 29.59 -46.78
N CYS A 12 31.77 28.82 -46.79
CA CYS A 12 32.70 28.47 -45.69
C CYS A 12 34.02 29.33 -45.66
N PRO A 13 35.11 29.04 -44.88
CA PRO A 13 35.84 29.89 -43.89
C PRO A 13 37.30 30.27 -44.35
N PRO A 14 38.35 30.66 -43.54
CA PRO A 14 39.00 29.86 -42.46
C PRO A 14 39.83 30.59 -41.31
N THR A 15 40.08 29.84 -40.21
CA THR A 15 41.25 29.70 -39.28
C THR A 15 42.25 30.84 -38.91
N PHE A 16 42.63 30.95 -37.62
CA PHE A 16 44.00 30.71 -37.03
C PHE A 16 44.08 31.10 -35.53
N ALA A 17 44.80 30.31 -34.72
CA ALA A 17 45.33 30.60 -33.36
C ALA A 17 46.88 30.37 -33.38
N PRO A 18 47.73 30.50 -32.31
CA PRO A 18 47.61 31.05 -30.93
C PRO A 18 48.83 31.92 -30.38
N GLU A 19 48.66 32.56 -29.19
CA GLU A 19 49.62 32.96 -28.08
C GLU A 19 50.94 33.77 -28.31
N PRO A 20 51.70 34.33 -27.29
CA PRO A 20 51.63 34.27 -25.79
C PRO A 20 51.81 35.62 -25.00
N GLY A 21 51.84 35.55 -23.64
CA GLY A 21 51.65 36.63 -22.64
C GLY A 21 52.86 37.48 -22.19
N LEU A 22 52.65 38.38 -21.20
CA LEU A 22 53.54 38.68 -20.05
C LEU A 22 53.08 39.90 -19.21
N LEU A 23 52.80 39.70 -17.90
CA LEU A 23 53.51 40.31 -16.74
C LEU A 23 52.72 40.26 -15.41
N SER A 24 53.21 39.41 -14.50
CA SER A 24 53.46 39.56 -13.05
C SER A 24 52.46 40.23 -12.09
N THR A 25 52.11 39.47 -11.04
CA THR A 25 51.59 39.89 -9.70
C THR A 25 52.74 40.43 -8.81
N PRO A 26 52.52 40.99 -7.58
CA PRO A 26 52.14 40.21 -6.37
C PRO A 26 51.26 40.96 -5.34
N SER A 27 51.02 40.26 -4.22
CA SER A 27 50.03 40.40 -3.16
C SER A 27 50.43 41.24 -1.91
N THR A 28 49.45 41.41 -0.99
CA THR A 28 49.50 41.54 0.50
C THR A 28 49.18 42.88 1.22
N TYR A 29 48.35 42.70 2.27
CA TYR A 29 47.74 43.52 3.37
C TYR A 29 48.71 44.40 4.23
N PRO A 30 48.32 45.20 5.30
CA PRO A 30 47.08 45.19 6.12
C PRO A 30 46.52 46.56 6.70
N ALA A 31 45.36 46.44 7.40
CA ALA A 31 44.94 47.11 8.66
C ALA A 31 44.28 48.53 8.73
N ARG A 32 43.03 48.49 9.24
CA ARG A 32 42.47 49.20 10.43
C ARG A 32 41.86 50.62 10.34
N ILE A 33 40.58 50.64 10.76
CA ILE A 33 39.85 51.62 11.61
C ILE A 33 39.38 52.91 10.94
N ALA A 34 38.08 52.97 10.60
CA ALA A 34 37.15 54.06 10.98
C ALA A 34 35.75 53.82 10.38
N SER A 35 34.87 53.10 11.09
CA SER A 35 33.41 53.21 10.88
C SER A 35 32.65 52.57 12.04
N ILE A 36 32.90 53.05 13.25
CA ILE A 36 32.03 52.88 14.42
C ILE A 36 31.36 54.23 14.63
N LEU A 37 30.18 54.44 14.06
CA LEU A 37 29.19 55.45 14.52
C LEU A 37 27.89 55.51 13.70
N VAL A 38 27.75 54.73 12.61
CA VAL A 38 26.50 54.72 11.80
C VAL A 38 25.70 53.41 11.91
N ARG A 39 26.18 52.41 12.68
CA ARG A 39 25.47 51.11 12.86
C ARG A 39 24.66 50.98 14.16
N PHE A 40 24.66 51.97 15.05
CA PHE A 40 23.97 51.86 16.35
C PHE A 40 22.51 52.32 16.34
N THR A 41 22.04 53.00 15.29
CA THR A 41 20.65 53.50 15.22
C THR A 41 19.70 52.62 14.40
N CYS A 42 20.22 51.72 13.54
CA CYS A 42 19.38 50.75 12.82
C CYS A 42 19.23 49.40 13.55
N LEU A 43 20.08 49.08 14.53
CA LEU A 43 19.97 47.82 15.29
C LEU A 43 18.88 47.86 16.36
N LEU A 44 18.52 49.04 16.88
CA LEU A 44 17.51 49.18 17.94
C LEU A 44 16.05 49.23 17.42
N PHE A 45 15.84 49.55 16.14
CA PHE A 45 14.51 49.42 15.50
C PHE A 45 14.27 48.05 14.84
N ALA A 46 15.34 47.33 14.46
CA ALA A 46 15.22 45.95 13.97
C ALA A 46 14.96 44.93 15.10
N VAL A 47 15.49 45.16 16.31
CA VAL A 47 15.29 44.25 17.45
C VAL A 47 13.93 44.44 18.13
N ALA A 48 13.26 45.59 17.97
CA ALA A 48 11.91 45.84 18.50
C ALA A 48 10.77 45.38 17.56
N CYS A 49 11.01 45.26 16.25
CA CYS A 49 10.04 44.67 15.30
C CYS A 49 10.24 43.15 15.07
N LEU A 50 11.40 42.59 15.43
CA LEU A 50 11.66 41.13 15.42
C LEU A 50 11.36 40.43 16.76
N SER A 51 10.95 41.16 17.79
CA SER A 51 10.45 40.62 19.07
C SER A 51 8.93 40.68 19.23
N GLY A 52 8.21 41.28 18.26
CA GLY A 52 6.75 41.38 18.24
C GLY A 52 6.02 40.52 17.20
N ALA A 53 6.75 39.82 16.32
CA ALA A 53 6.18 38.97 15.25
C ALA A 53 6.72 37.53 15.23
N CYS A 54 7.45 37.10 16.27
CA CYS A 54 7.96 35.74 16.44
C CYS A 54 7.40 35.04 17.70
N LEU A 55 6.15 35.36 18.06
CA LEU A 55 5.35 34.68 19.09
C LEU A 55 4.04 34.09 18.54
N SER A 56 4.00 33.76 17.25
CA SER A 56 2.90 33.01 16.63
C SER A 56 3.39 31.87 15.74
N GLY A 57 4.53 31.29 16.10
CA GLY A 57 4.99 29.98 15.63
C GLY A 57 4.73 28.90 16.67
N VAL A 58 3.60 28.93 17.36
CA VAL A 58 3.08 27.74 18.02
C VAL A 58 2.62 26.85 16.88
N ALA A 59 3.26 25.69 16.69
CA ALA A 59 2.70 24.64 15.86
C ALA A 59 1.24 24.48 16.27
N ALA A 60 0.30 24.81 15.39
CA ALA A 60 -1.13 24.71 15.69
C ALA A 60 -1.37 23.29 16.21
N ALA A 61 -1.71 23.18 17.50
CA ALA A 61 -2.11 21.92 18.08
C ALA A 61 -3.25 21.40 17.20
N GLN A 62 -3.13 20.17 16.70
CA GLN A 62 -4.21 19.56 15.95
C GLN A 62 -5.45 19.59 16.84
N GLU A 63 -6.48 20.27 16.34
CA GLU A 63 -7.68 20.56 17.10
C GLU A 63 -8.44 19.27 17.41
N THR A 64 -9.04 19.19 18.59
CA THR A 64 -9.78 18.00 19.00
C THR A 64 -11.10 17.91 18.22
N LEU A 65 -11.56 16.69 17.87
CA LEU A 65 -12.82 16.47 17.15
C LEU A 65 -14.01 17.26 17.74
N GLU A 66 -14.15 17.27 19.06
CA GLU A 66 -15.21 18.04 19.73
C GLU A 66 -15.11 19.56 19.47
N ALA A 67 -13.90 20.10 19.42
CA ALA A 67 -13.67 21.52 19.16
C ALA A 67 -13.94 21.87 17.70
N GLU A 68 -13.60 20.97 16.77
CA GLU A 68 -13.96 21.08 15.36
C GLU A 68 -15.49 21.09 15.18
N LEU A 69 -16.18 20.09 15.74
CA LEU A 69 -17.65 19.97 15.68
C LEU A 69 -18.34 21.18 16.32
N LYS A 70 -17.84 21.71 17.44
CA LYS A 70 -18.41 22.90 18.11
C LYS A 70 -18.40 24.19 17.29
N ARG A 71 -17.59 24.27 16.24
CA ARG A 71 -17.55 25.46 15.35
C ARG A 71 -18.56 25.37 14.20
N ARG A 72 -19.11 24.19 13.95
CA ARG A 72 -20.09 23.96 12.90
C ARG A 72 -21.49 24.28 13.40
N ASP A 73 -22.38 24.58 12.47
CA ASP A 73 -23.77 24.84 12.79
C ASP A 73 -24.47 23.55 13.27
N ALA A 74 -25.31 23.67 14.30
CA ALA A 74 -25.94 22.50 14.91
C ALA A 74 -26.96 21.82 13.97
N ASP A 75 -27.63 22.59 13.10
CA ASP A 75 -28.57 22.05 12.13
C ASP A 75 -27.84 21.39 10.94
N GLU A 76 -26.67 21.92 10.56
CA GLU A 76 -25.76 21.26 9.63
C GLU A 76 -25.32 19.89 10.18
N LEU A 77 -24.83 19.84 11.42
CA LEU A 77 -24.43 18.58 12.07
C LEU A 77 -25.62 17.63 12.22
N ALA A 78 -26.82 18.14 12.52
CA ALA A 78 -28.03 17.34 12.61
C ALA A 78 -28.41 16.69 11.28
N ARG A 79 -28.32 17.44 10.17
CA ARG A 79 -28.51 16.87 8.82
C ARG A 79 -27.46 15.82 8.49
N HIS A 80 -26.19 16.07 8.80
CA HIS A 80 -25.12 15.10 8.56
C HIS A 80 -25.31 13.84 9.40
N ALA A 81 -25.67 13.96 10.67
CA ALA A 81 -25.96 12.84 11.55
C ALA A 81 -27.19 12.04 11.07
N HIS A 82 -28.22 12.72 10.56
CA HIS A 82 -29.39 12.06 9.97
C HIS A 82 -29.00 11.24 8.75
N ILE A 83 -28.25 11.81 7.81
CA ILE A 83 -27.91 11.20 6.51
C ILE A 83 -26.80 10.16 6.63
N PHE A 84 -25.69 10.47 7.28
CA PHE A 84 -24.49 9.61 7.34
C PHE A 84 -24.50 8.62 8.50
N GLY A 85 -25.27 8.91 9.56
CA GLY A 85 -25.28 8.08 10.76
C GLY A 85 -25.96 6.72 10.56
N ASP A 86 -25.30 5.69 11.09
CA ASP A 86 -25.75 4.31 11.16
C ASP A 86 -25.93 3.86 12.61
N SER A 87 -27.18 3.52 12.93
CA SER A 87 -27.61 3.11 14.26
C SER A 87 -26.91 1.84 14.75
N SER A 88 -26.62 0.87 13.86
CA SER A 88 -25.94 -0.38 14.25
C SER A 88 -24.47 -0.15 14.58
N ARG A 89 -23.76 0.68 13.81
CA ARG A 89 -22.38 1.09 14.14
C ARG A 89 -22.35 1.96 15.40
N GLY A 90 -23.31 2.86 15.53
CA GLY A 90 -23.49 3.72 16.70
C GLY A 90 -23.74 2.93 17.97
N ALA A 91 -24.47 1.81 17.88
CA ALA A 91 -24.66 0.89 19.00
C ALA A 91 -23.32 0.30 19.46
N ILE A 92 -22.45 -0.13 18.53
CA ILE A 92 -21.11 -0.62 18.87
C ILE A 92 -20.32 0.46 19.62
N ARG A 93 -20.35 1.72 19.16
CA ARG A 93 -19.70 2.85 19.85
C ARG A 93 -20.29 3.07 21.24
N PHE A 94 -21.62 3.07 21.37
CA PHE A 94 -22.29 3.23 22.66
C PHE A 94 -21.90 2.15 23.68
N TYR A 95 -21.80 0.89 23.24
CA TYR A 95 -21.42 -0.25 24.08
C TYR A 95 -19.91 -0.47 24.21
N GLN A 96 -19.08 0.31 23.51
CA GLN A 96 -17.63 0.19 23.56
C GLN A 96 -17.10 0.64 24.93
N THR A 97 -16.20 -0.16 25.51
CA THR A 97 -15.64 0.09 26.85
C THR A 97 -14.92 1.43 26.96
N GLY A 98 -14.41 1.98 25.85
CA GLY A 98 -13.71 3.27 25.82
C GLY A 98 -14.60 4.44 26.22
N LEU A 99 -15.79 4.56 25.61
CA LEU A 99 -16.69 5.72 25.73
C LEU A 99 -17.49 5.75 27.04
N SER A 100 -17.53 4.65 27.81
CA SER A 100 -18.20 4.56 29.12
C SER A 100 -19.70 4.91 29.14
N CYS A 101 -20.37 5.11 28.00
CA CYS A 101 -21.80 5.49 27.95
C CYS A 101 -22.69 4.51 28.74
N VAL A 102 -22.43 3.21 28.60
CA VAL A 102 -23.15 2.14 29.30
C VAL A 102 -23.06 2.28 30.83
N GLN A 103 -21.92 2.72 31.37
CA GLN A 103 -21.72 2.80 32.82
C GLN A 103 -22.68 3.79 33.51
N CYS A 104 -23.12 4.82 32.78
CA CYS A 104 -24.04 5.83 33.32
C CYS A 104 -25.48 5.66 32.83
N HIS A 105 -25.68 5.20 31.59
CA HIS A 105 -26.99 5.18 30.93
C HIS A 105 -27.65 3.80 30.88
N VAL A 106 -26.94 2.74 31.25
CA VAL A 106 -27.47 1.37 31.37
C VAL A 106 -27.24 0.90 32.80
N ALA A 107 -28.29 0.48 33.49
CA ALA A 107 -28.17 0.01 34.87
C ALA A 107 -29.10 -1.17 35.15
N ASP A 108 -28.59 -2.09 35.98
CA ASP A 108 -29.32 -3.26 36.47
C ASP A 108 -30.37 -2.85 37.51
N GLU A 109 -31.44 -3.64 37.64
CA GLU A 109 -32.52 -3.39 38.60
C GLU A 109 -31.95 -3.23 40.03
N GLY A 110 -32.17 -2.06 40.63
CA GLY A 110 -31.76 -1.76 42.01
C GLY A 110 -30.50 -0.90 42.18
N THR A 111 -29.84 -0.48 41.09
CA THR A 111 -28.65 0.42 41.15
C THR A 111 -29.00 1.88 40.84
N ASN A 112 -28.33 2.84 41.49
CA ASN A 112 -28.53 4.27 41.26
C ASN A 112 -27.88 4.70 39.93
N ARG A 113 -28.68 5.04 38.92
CA ARG A 113 -28.20 5.54 37.62
C ARG A 113 -27.52 6.89 37.75
N LEU A 114 -26.34 7.03 37.16
CA LEU A 114 -25.60 8.30 37.07
C LEU A 114 -26.05 9.19 35.90
N GLY A 115 -26.81 8.64 34.95
CA GLY A 115 -27.40 9.36 33.82
C GLY A 115 -28.85 8.92 33.51
N PRO A 116 -29.61 9.71 32.73
CA PRO A 116 -30.98 9.36 32.36
C PRO A 116 -31.04 8.11 31.48
N ASP A 117 -32.21 7.44 31.49
CA ASP A 117 -32.51 6.36 30.56
C ASP A 117 -32.66 6.91 29.14
N LEU A 118 -31.71 6.60 28.27
CA LEU A 118 -31.71 7.10 26.90
C LEU A 118 -32.77 6.44 26.03
N SER A 119 -33.36 5.30 26.44
CA SER A 119 -34.50 4.72 25.69
C SER A 119 -35.84 5.38 26.01
N GLN A 120 -35.88 6.39 26.88
CA GLN A 120 -37.10 7.10 27.28
C GLN A 120 -37.07 8.60 26.94
N MET A 121 -36.24 9.01 25.98
CA MET A 121 -36.09 10.41 25.57
C MET A 121 -37.34 10.96 24.85
N ASN A 122 -38.10 10.12 24.14
CA ASN A 122 -39.34 10.48 23.45
C ASN A 122 -39.20 11.75 22.59
N GLU A 123 -39.99 12.81 22.83
CA GLU A 123 -39.95 14.07 22.08
C GLU A 123 -38.59 14.79 22.11
N ARG A 124 -37.71 14.47 23.07
CA ARG A 124 -36.35 15.02 23.16
C ARG A 124 -35.35 14.26 22.29
N ALA A 125 -35.72 13.13 21.70
CA ALA A 125 -34.87 12.37 20.80
C ALA A 125 -34.82 13.03 19.42
N THR A 126 -34.24 14.23 19.35
CA THR A 126 -33.95 14.96 18.11
C THR A 126 -32.44 15.05 17.91
N TYR A 127 -31.98 15.05 16.66
CA TYR A 127 -30.56 15.14 16.33
C TYR A 127 -29.89 16.36 16.98
N THR A 128 -30.50 17.54 16.86
CA THR A 128 -30.00 18.78 17.47
C THR A 128 -29.85 18.64 18.98
N HIS A 129 -30.85 18.10 19.69
CA HIS A 129 -30.78 17.95 21.15
C HIS A 129 -29.68 16.97 21.58
N VAL A 130 -29.54 15.84 20.87
CA VAL A 130 -28.50 14.85 21.15
C VAL A 130 -27.11 15.44 20.90
N ILE A 131 -26.90 16.11 19.76
CA ILE A 131 -25.62 16.75 19.41
C ILE A 131 -25.24 17.78 20.46
N GLU A 132 -26.17 18.65 20.87
CA GLU A 132 -25.92 19.64 21.92
C GLU A 132 -25.57 18.97 23.26
N SER A 133 -26.27 17.89 23.63
CA SER A 133 -26.01 17.17 24.88
C SER A 133 -24.66 16.45 24.87
N LEU A 134 -24.20 15.98 23.71
CA LEU A 134 -22.90 15.33 23.54
C LEU A 134 -21.74 16.33 23.53
N LEU A 135 -21.89 17.48 22.85
CA LEU A 135 -20.84 18.49 22.73
C LEU A 135 -20.81 19.42 23.94
N ASP A 136 -21.94 19.74 24.55
CA ASP A 136 -22.05 20.61 25.72
C ASP A 136 -22.96 20.02 26.80
N PRO A 137 -22.50 18.96 27.50
CA PRO A 137 -23.32 18.22 28.46
C PRO A 137 -23.79 19.05 29.66
N SER A 138 -23.16 20.20 29.92
CA SER A 138 -23.55 21.10 31.01
C SER A 138 -24.52 22.21 30.57
N LYS A 139 -24.84 22.33 29.27
CA LYS A 139 -25.77 23.34 28.73
C LYS A 139 -27.18 23.19 29.30
N VAL A 140 -27.69 21.96 29.30
CA VAL A 140 -29.01 21.60 29.83
C VAL A 140 -28.90 20.27 30.58
N VAL A 141 -29.05 20.29 31.90
CA VAL A 141 -29.02 19.08 32.75
C VAL A 141 -30.42 18.80 33.28
N GLN A 142 -30.91 17.57 33.08
CA GLN A 142 -32.23 17.16 33.55
C GLN A 142 -32.32 17.24 35.10
N PRO A 143 -33.44 17.74 35.66
CA PRO A 143 -33.67 17.72 37.10
C PRO A 143 -33.52 16.31 37.67
N GLY A 144 -32.70 16.15 38.71
CA GLY A 144 -32.34 14.86 39.31
C GLY A 144 -30.95 14.33 38.94
N PHE A 145 -30.33 14.81 37.85
CA PHE A 145 -28.98 14.40 37.42
C PHE A 145 -27.92 15.52 37.55
N ARG A 146 -28.26 16.59 38.28
CA ARG A 146 -27.35 17.71 38.52
C ARG A 146 -26.37 17.33 39.62
N ALA A 147 -25.07 17.41 39.34
CA ALA A 147 -24.06 17.18 40.35
C ALA A 147 -23.74 18.45 41.14
N GLU A 148 -23.49 18.27 42.43
CA GLU A 148 -23.08 19.31 43.34
C GLU A 148 -21.71 19.00 43.93
N ARG A 149 -20.96 20.06 44.22
CA ARG A 149 -19.72 20.02 44.96
C ARG A 149 -19.98 20.55 46.37
N LEU A 150 -19.77 19.70 47.36
CA LEU A 150 -19.94 19.97 48.78
C LEU A 150 -18.56 20.11 49.41
N LEU A 151 -18.29 21.24 50.04
CA LEU A 151 -17.15 21.42 50.94
C LEU A 151 -17.61 21.07 52.35
N LEU A 152 -16.94 20.11 52.99
CA LEU A 152 -17.24 19.67 54.34
C LEU A 152 -16.35 20.38 55.39
N ASP A 153 -16.83 20.43 56.63
CA ASP A 153 -16.15 21.01 57.80
C ASP A 153 -14.81 20.33 58.15
N ASP A 154 -14.63 19.08 57.73
CA ASP A 154 -13.38 18.32 57.83
C ASP A 154 -12.37 18.61 56.69
N GLY A 155 -12.72 19.53 55.78
CA GLY A 155 -11.91 19.94 54.64
C GLY A 155 -12.02 19.02 53.42
N ARG A 156 -12.82 17.94 53.46
CA ARG A 156 -13.08 17.11 52.28
C ARG A 156 -14.01 17.83 51.31
N VAL A 157 -13.79 17.57 50.02
CA VAL A 157 -14.68 18.00 48.95
C VAL A 157 -15.35 16.78 48.37
N VAL A 158 -16.67 16.66 48.56
CA VAL A 158 -17.50 15.59 47.98
C VAL A 158 -18.14 16.13 46.70
N SER A 159 -17.95 15.44 45.57
CA SER A 159 -18.58 15.79 44.30
C SER A 159 -19.45 14.64 43.83
N GLY A 160 -20.75 14.87 43.70
CA GLY A 160 -21.68 13.80 43.34
C GLY A 160 -23.11 14.27 43.08
N MET A 161 -23.98 13.33 42.70
CA MET A 161 -25.40 13.58 42.42
C MET A 161 -26.22 13.48 43.71
N ILE A 162 -27.10 14.44 43.97
CA ILE A 162 -28.01 14.38 45.13
C ILE A 162 -29.17 13.43 44.79
N ALA A 163 -29.17 12.23 45.38
CA ALA A 163 -30.25 11.25 45.21
C ALA A 163 -31.44 11.53 46.12
N ALA A 164 -31.20 12.09 47.32
CA ALA A 164 -32.23 12.51 48.25
C ALA A 164 -31.73 13.64 49.17
N GLU A 165 -32.61 14.55 49.55
CA GLU A 165 -32.37 15.61 50.55
C GLU A 165 -33.49 15.53 51.60
N THR A 166 -33.10 15.48 52.87
CA THR A 166 -33.98 15.54 54.04
C THR A 166 -33.61 16.74 54.89
N ASP A 167 -34.45 17.08 55.89
CA ASP A 167 -34.17 18.19 56.81
C ASP A 167 -32.85 18.03 57.61
N ALA A 168 -32.24 16.84 57.62
CA ALA A 168 -31.03 16.53 58.40
C ALA A 168 -29.80 16.13 57.55
N ALA A 169 -29.98 15.59 56.35
CA ALA A 169 -28.88 15.01 55.57
C ALA A 169 -29.16 14.95 54.05
N LEU A 170 -28.06 14.91 53.29
CA LEU A 170 -27.97 14.68 51.85
C LEU A 170 -27.50 13.25 51.58
N THR A 171 -28.17 12.53 50.69
CA THR A 171 -27.67 11.27 50.12
C THR A 171 -27.03 11.57 48.77
N VAL A 172 -25.72 11.40 48.69
CA VAL A 172 -24.89 11.78 47.53
C VAL A 172 -24.35 10.54 46.84
N VAL A 173 -24.69 10.35 45.57
CA VAL A 173 -24.12 9.30 44.73
C VAL A 173 -22.80 9.83 44.15
N VAL A 174 -21.68 9.26 44.59
CA VAL A 174 -20.34 9.66 44.18
C VAL A 174 -19.87 8.71 43.05
N PRO A 175 -19.43 9.23 41.88
CA PRO A 175 -18.92 8.39 40.81
C PRO A 175 -17.74 7.52 41.27
N GLY A 176 -17.86 6.19 41.13
CA GLY A 176 -16.81 5.23 41.48
C GLY A 176 -16.93 4.59 42.87
N GLU A 177 -17.90 5.03 43.69
CA GLU A 177 -18.25 4.38 44.96
C GLU A 177 -19.43 3.41 44.76
N GLU A 178 -19.39 2.24 45.39
CA GLU A 178 -20.47 1.24 45.28
C GLU A 178 -21.74 1.67 46.03
N GLU A 179 -21.60 2.42 47.14
CA GLU A 179 -22.69 2.82 48.02
C GLU A 179 -22.83 4.36 48.08
N PRO A 180 -24.06 4.91 48.11
CA PRO A 180 -24.28 6.35 48.28
C PRO A 180 -23.72 6.87 49.61
N LEU A 181 -23.11 8.04 49.59
CA LEU A 181 -22.59 8.72 50.77
C LEU A 181 -23.68 9.57 51.43
N THR A 182 -23.95 9.31 52.71
CA THR A 182 -24.80 10.20 53.52
C THR A 182 -23.96 11.31 54.15
N VAL A 183 -24.25 12.56 53.79
CA VAL A 183 -23.60 13.77 54.32
C VAL A 183 -24.61 14.52 55.19
N THR A 184 -24.31 14.76 56.47
CA THR A 184 -25.19 15.56 57.34
C THR A 184 -25.13 17.03 56.93
N LEU A 185 -26.27 17.71 56.89
CA LEU A 185 -26.31 19.12 56.45
C LEU A 185 -25.45 20.04 57.32
N ASP A 186 -25.34 19.75 58.62
CA ASP A 186 -24.49 20.51 59.56
C ASP A 186 -23.00 20.43 59.23
N SER A 187 -22.56 19.41 58.49
CA SER A 187 -21.16 19.25 58.06
C SER A 187 -20.83 19.97 56.75
N VAL A 188 -21.81 20.55 56.06
CA VAL A 188 -21.62 21.19 54.74
C VAL A 188 -21.34 22.69 54.92
N GLU A 189 -20.10 23.11 54.69
CA GLU A 189 -19.70 24.53 54.76
C GLU A 189 -20.10 25.31 53.50
N ALA A 190 -20.01 24.68 52.33
CA ALA A 190 -20.37 25.31 51.06
C ALA A 190 -20.88 24.29 50.04
N ARG A 191 -21.88 24.69 49.27
CA ARG A 191 -22.45 23.92 48.16
C ARG A 191 -22.39 24.75 46.88
N ALA A 192 -21.89 24.15 45.80
CA ALA A 192 -21.87 24.77 44.48
C ALA A 192 -22.32 23.76 43.40
N PRO A 193 -23.11 24.19 42.40
CA PRO A 193 -23.39 23.34 41.25
C PRO A 193 -22.09 23.06 40.49
N SER A 194 -21.87 21.79 40.13
CA SER A 194 -20.65 21.36 39.42
C SER A 194 -20.87 21.07 37.93
N GLY A 195 -22.12 21.15 37.45
CA GLY A 195 -22.50 20.86 36.07
C GLY A 195 -23.03 19.43 35.91
N SER A 196 -22.86 18.87 34.71
CA SER A 196 -23.18 17.47 34.42
C SER A 196 -22.09 16.52 34.92
N ILE A 197 -22.47 15.30 35.33
CA ILE A 197 -21.52 14.20 35.61
C ILE A 197 -20.94 13.65 34.30
N MET A 198 -21.64 13.80 33.18
CA MET A 198 -21.13 13.41 31.87
C MET A 198 -19.84 14.21 31.57
N PRO A 199 -18.71 13.54 31.34
CA PRO A 199 -17.43 14.23 31.12
C PRO A 199 -17.43 15.07 29.84
N ASN A 200 -16.85 16.28 29.91
CA ASN A 200 -16.44 17.00 28.70
C ASN A 200 -15.31 16.24 27.98
N GLY A 201 -15.21 16.38 26.66
CA GLY A 201 -14.17 15.70 25.90
C GLY A 201 -14.52 14.27 25.49
N LEU A 202 -15.75 13.79 25.75
CA LEU A 202 -16.14 12.39 25.48
C LEU A 202 -16.06 12.06 23.98
N ILE A 203 -16.43 13.03 23.15
CA ILE A 203 -16.46 12.89 21.69
C ILE A 203 -15.05 12.76 21.10
N ASN A 204 -14.02 13.23 21.80
CA ASN A 204 -12.63 13.07 21.39
C ASN A 204 -12.11 11.62 21.50
N GLN A 205 -12.93 10.68 21.95
CA GLN A 205 -12.64 9.25 21.97
C GLN A 205 -13.15 8.50 20.73
N LEU A 206 -13.93 9.17 19.88
CA LEU A 206 -14.33 8.65 18.58
C LEU A 206 -13.18 8.81 17.59
N ASP A 207 -13.09 7.92 16.60
CA ASP A 207 -11.98 7.93 15.65
C ASP A 207 -12.10 9.12 14.66
N ASP A 208 -13.33 9.46 14.27
CA ASP A 208 -13.64 10.56 13.35
C ASP A 208 -15.10 11.06 13.47
N GLU A 209 -15.50 12.01 12.61
CA GLU A 209 -16.87 12.54 12.56
C GLU A 209 -17.93 11.47 12.20
N SER A 210 -17.56 10.43 11.45
CA SER A 210 -18.50 9.36 11.07
C SER A 210 -18.96 8.58 12.30
N ASP A 211 -18.02 8.25 13.19
CA ASP A 211 -18.32 7.64 14.48
C ASP A 211 -19.26 8.51 15.32
N PHE A 212 -19.11 9.84 15.25
CA PHE A 212 -19.99 10.79 15.92
C PHE A 212 -21.41 10.75 15.35
N TYR A 213 -21.55 10.79 14.03
CA TYR A 213 -22.84 10.68 13.36
C TYR A 213 -23.54 9.34 13.63
N ASP A 214 -22.79 8.25 13.64
CA ASP A 214 -23.28 6.91 14.00
C ASP A 214 -23.82 6.88 15.43
N LEU A 215 -23.05 7.39 16.40
CA LEU A 215 -23.46 7.48 17.80
C LEU A 215 -24.73 8.33 17.96
N VAL A 216 -24.78 9.52 17.35
CA VAL A 216 -25.96 10.40 17.40
C VAL A 216 -27.18 9.71 16.81
N CYS A 217 -27.05 9.08 15.64
CA CYS A 217 -28.15 8.36 14.98
C CYS A 217 -28.68 7.24 15.87
N TYR A 218 -27.80 6.44 16.49
CA TYR A 218 -28.20 5.40 17.43
C TYR A 218 -28.96 5.97 18.64
N LEU A 219 -28.48 7.06 19.23
CA LEU A 219 -29.12 7.67 20.41
C LEU A 219 -30.50 8.25 20.08
N VAL A 220 -30.66 8.89 18.92
CA VAL A 220 -31.96 9.38 18.43
C VAL A 220 -32.92 8.22 18.22
N GLU A 221 -32.50 7.17 17.52
CA GLU A 221 -33.36 6.01 17.27
C GLU A 221 -33.70 5.25 18.55
N LEU A 222 -32.74 5.09 19.47
CA LEU A 222 -32.93 4.45 20.77
C LEU A 222 -33.97 5.22 21.60
N GLY A 223 -33.90 6.55 21.60
CA GLY A 223 -34.82 7.41 22.33
C GLY A 223 -36.25 7.46 21.77
N GLN A 224 -36.43 7.06 20.51
CA GLN A 224 -37.72 6.95 19.83
C GLN A 224 -38.25 5.50 19.77
N ALA A 225 -37.42 4.51 20.12
CA ALA A 225 -37.74 3.09 19.97
C ALA A 225 -38.75 2.61 21.03
N SER A 226 -39.60 1.65 20.64
CA SER A 226 -40.36 0.85 21.60
C SER A 226 -39.40 -0.01 22.45
N PRO A 227 -39.80 -0.46 23.66
CA PRO A 227 -38.95 -1.29 24.51
C PRO A 227 -38.43 -2.56 23.79
N GLU A 228 -39.26 -3.19 22.97
CA GLU A 228 -38.86 -4.36 22.17
C GLU A 228 -37.83 -4.03 21.10
N LYS A 229 -37.96 -2.88 20.43
CA LYS A 229 -37.01 -2.43 19.41
C LYS A 229 -35.69 -2.04 20.06
N ALA A 230 -35.71 -1.30 21.17
CA ALA A 230 -34.52 -0.94 21.95
C ALA A 230 -33.72 -2.18 22.41
N ALA A 231 -34.41 -3.26 22.82
CA ALA A 231 -33.75 -4.51 23.18
C ALA A 231 -33.04 -5.19 21.99
N ARG A 232 -33.61 -5.12 20.78
CA ARG A 232 -33.01 -5.68 19.55
C ARG A 232 -31.88 -4.82 18.98
N MET A 233 -31.81 -3.54 19.35
CA MET A 233 -30.75 -2.62 18.92
C MET A 233 -29.43 -2.83 19.67
N LYS A 234 -29.40 -3.67 20.71
CA LYS A 234 -28.15 -4.05 21.39
C LYS A 234 -27.27 -4.87 20.43
N PRO A 235 -25.98 -4.53 20.27
CA PRO A 235 -25.08 -5.28 19.40
C PRO A 235 -24.81 -6.67 19.99
N ASP A 236 -24.48 -7.62 19.13
CA ASP A 236 -24.06 -8.96 19.55
C ASP A 236 -22.84 -8.87 20.47
N ALA A 237 -22.80 -9.67 21.54
CA ALA A 237 -21.71 -9.68 22.51
C ALA A 237 -20.34 -9.92 21.85
N SER A 238 -20.28 -10.69 20.77
CA SER A 238 -19.06 -10.95 20.00
C SER A 238 -18.49 -9.72 19.27
N LEU A 239 -19.32 -8.72 18.96
CA LEU A 239 -18.92 -7.48 18.29
C LEU A 239 -18.37 -6.43 19.28
N ILE A 240 -18.64 -6.60 20.58
CA ILE A 240 -18.23 -5.69 21.65
C ILE A 240 -17.23 -6.32 22.64
N GLN A 241 -17.09 -7.64 22.64
CA GLN A 241 -16.10 -8.35 23.44
C GLN A 241 -14.81 -8.59 22.65
N PRO A 242 -13.63 -8.21 23.19
CA PRO A 242 -12.37 -8.60 22.58
C PRO A 242 -12.25 -10.14 22.58
N PRO A 243 -11.68 -10.76 21.53
CA PRO A 243 -11.42 -12.20 21.55
C PRO A 243 -10.60 -12.60 22.80
N PRO A 244 -10.82 -13.78 23.39
CA PRO A 244 -10.16 -14.19 24.63
C PRO A 244 -8.64 -14.19 24.48
N LEU A 245 -7.95 -13.78 25.54
CA LEU A 245 -6.48 -13.84 25.59
C LEU A 245 -6.01 -15.29 25.72
N PRO A 246 -4.82 -15.64 25.21
CA PRO A 246 -4.24 -16.96 25.40
C PRO A 246 -4.06 -17.29 26.89
N ASP A 247 -4.31 -18.55 27.27
CA ASP A 247 -4.28 -19.01 28.68
C ASP A 247 -3.00 -18.65 29.45
N TYR A 248 -1.86 -18.56 28.74
CA TYR A 248 -0.57 -18.24 29.35
C TYR A 248 -0.48 -16.82 29.92
N GLU A 249 -1.37 -15.89 29.53
CA GLU A 249 -1.39 -14.51 30.06
C GLU A 249 -1.76 -14.47 31.56
N ASN A 250 -2.35 -15.55 32.10
CA ASN A 250 -2.78 -15.64 33.50
C ASN A 250 -1.66 -16.07 34.50
N ASP A 251 -0.50 -16.57 34.02
CA ASP A 251 0.58 -17.12 34.86
C ASP A 251 1.98 -16.69 34.39
N LEU A 252 2.15 -15.40 34.06
CA LEU A 252 3.39 -14.87 33.48
C LEU A 252 4.50 -14.60 34.51
N ASP A 253 5.72 -15.08 34.23
CA ASP A 253 6.97 -14.77 34.94
C ASP A 253 7.46 -13.35 34.61
N HIS A 254 6.73 -12.34 35.09
CA HIS A 254 7.05 -10.93 34.95
C HIS A 254 8.45 -10.60 35.47
N ARG A 255 8.76 -11.09 36.67
CA ARG A 255 10.05 -10.90 37.34
C ARG A 255 11.19 -11.38 36.45
N GLY A 256 11.13 -12.61 35.98
CA GLY A 256 12.17 -13.21 35.19
C GLY A 256 12.34 -12.63 33.79
N MET A 257 11.26 -12.07 33.19
CA MET A 257 11.36 -11.32 31.93
C MET A 257 12.09 -9.99 32.13
N ILE A 258 11.73 -9.22 33.17
CA ILE A 258 12.37 -7.92 33.48
C ILE A 258 13.84 -8.11 33.86
N THR A 259 14.18 -9.11 34.70
CA THR A 259 15.58 -9.36 35.09
C THR A 259 16.44 -9.92 33.96
N SER A 260 15.83 -10.32 32.82
CA SER A 260 16.56 -10.86 31.67
C SER A 260 16.95 -9.82 30.61
N TRP A 261 16.60 -8.55 30.81
CA TRP A 261 16.93 -7.47 29.89
C TRP A 261 18.44 -7.32 29.66
N ASN A 262 18.81 -7.14 28.40
CA ASN A 262 20.19 -7.01 27.93
C ASN A 262 20.21 -6.30 26.56
N GLU A 263 21.38 -6.15 25.94
CA GLU A 263 21.51 -5.50 24.64
C GLU A 263 20.65 -6.15 23.53
N LYS A 264 20.50 -7.49 23.55
CA LYS A 264 19.68 -8.19 22.53
C LYS A 264 18.19 -7.87 22.69
N SER A 265 17.67 -7.77 23.92
CA SER A 265 16.28 -7.34 24.13
C SER A 265 16.08 -5.89 23.75
N PHE A 266 17.06 -5.02 24.04
CA PHE A 266 17.02 -3.61 23.63
C PHE A 266 16.91 -3.45 22.10
N GLN A 267 17.75 -4.15 21.33
CA GLN A 267 17.73 -4.07 19.87
C GLN A 267 16.46 -4.66 19.25
N ARG A 268 15.91 -5.75 19.81
CA ARG A 268 14.60 -6.26 19.37
C ARG A 268 13.48 -5.28 19.67
N GLY A 269 13.47 -4.70 20.87
CA GLY A 269 12.53 -3.66 21.26
C GLY A 269 12.57 -2.43 20.36
N LYS A 270 13.78 -1.99 19.98
CA LYS A 270 13.99 -0.91 19.00
C LYS A 270 13.34 -1.23 17.66
N ALA A 271 13.60 -2.43 17.13
CA ALA A 271 13.03 -2.85 15.85
C ALA A 271 11.50 -2.91 15.88
N ILE A 272 10.91 -3.44 16.96
CA ILE A 272 9.45 -3.46 17.15
C ILE A 272 8.91 -2.03 17.23
N TYR A 273 9.53 -1.16 18.02
CA TYR A 273 9.12 0.23 18.14
C TYR A 273 9.13 0.93 16.77
N GLN A 274 10.21 0.79 16.01
CA GLN A 274 10.36 1.40 14.69
C GLN A 274 9.41 0.82 13.64
N GLY A 275 9.07 -0.46 13.72
CA GLY A 275 8.16 -1.11 12.78
C GLY A 275 6.68 -0.85 13.07
N LEU A 276 6.32 -0.63 14.34
CA LEU A 276 4.93 -0.69 14.79
C LEU A 276 4.50 0.52 15.63
N CYS A 277 5.31 0.96 16.59
CA CYS A 277 4.89 1.95 17.59
C CYS A 277 5.20 3.40 17.18
N ILE A 278 6.27 3.61 16.39
CA ILE A 278 6.81 4.94 16.06
C ILE A 278 5.81 5.80 15.31
N ASN A 279 4.96 5.19 14.46
CA ASN A 279 3.95 5.92 13.71
C ASN A 279 3.01 6.66 14.67
N CYS A 280 2.61 6.04 15.77
CA CYS A 280 1.69 6.65 16.73
C CYS A 280 2.40 7.53 17.76
N HIS A 281 3.52 7.07 18.34
CA HIS A 281 4.16 7.70 19.49
C HIS A 281 5.29 8.67 19.14
N GLY A 282 5.81 8.61 17.91
CA GLY A 282 6.88 9.47 17.41
C GLY A 282 8.27 9.18 17.99
N THR A 283 9.18 10.13 17.79
CA THR A 283 10.51 10.21 18.41
C THR A 283 10.55 11.38 19.41
N PRO A 284 11.65 11.61 20.15
CA PRO A 284 11.78 12.83 20.95
C PRO A 284 11.64 14.11 20.11
N GLU A 285 12.15 14.09 18.87
CA GLU A 285 12.20 15.23 17.96
C GLU A 285 10.94 15.36 17.09
N GLN A 286 10.32 14.24 16.70
CA GLN A 286 9.19 14.22 15.78
C GLN A 286 7.94 13.59 16.44
N ALA A 287 6.81 14.30 16.40
CA ALA A 287 5.54 13.73 16.86
C ALA A 287 5.07 12.59 15.94
N GLY A 288 4.43 11.57 16.53
CA GLY A 288 3.73 10.55 15.75
C GLY A 288 2.46 11.12 15.10
N SER A 289 1.87 10.35 14.20
CA SER A 289 0.66 10.67 13.45
C SER A 289 -0.61 10.69 14.30
N LEU A 290 -0.58 10.23 15.55
CA LEU A 290 -1.73 10.26 16.46
C LEU A 290 -1.52 11.36 17.52
N PRO A 291 -2.28 12.47 17.48
CA PRO A 291 -2.08 13.62 18.38
C PRO A 291 -2.22 13.29 19.86
N ASN A 292 -3.10 12.33 20.19
CA ASN A 292 -3.43 11.93 21.56
C ASN A 292 -2.59 10.76 22.08
N ALA A 293 -1.70 10.20 21.25
CA ALA A 293 -0.82 9.12 21.69
C ALA A 293 0.22 9.64 22.70
N LEU A 294 0.52 8.84 23.72
CA LEU A 294 1.48 9.20 24.76
C LEU A 294 2.87 9.39 24.13
N ARG A 295 3.37 10.62 24.13
CA ARG A 295 4.77 10.90 23.75
C ARG A 295 5.70 10.48 24.87
N PHE A 296 6.42 9.39 24.73
CA PHE A 296 7.23 8.86 25.83
C PHE A 296 8.31 9.84 26.32
N ALA A 297 8.90 10.64 25.42
CA ALA A 297 9.93 11.60 25.79
C ALA A 297 9.44 12.77 26.65
N THR A 298 8.13 13.09 26.67
CA THR A 298 7.62 14.32 27.31
C THR A 298 6.29 14.17 28.04
N GLY A 299 5.55 13.08 27.81
CA GLY A 299 4.18 12.88 28.29
C GLY A 299 4.09 12.13 29.61
N THR A 300 2.95 12.22 30.27
CA THR A 300 2.68 11.59 31.57
C THR A 300 1.85 10.31 31.39
N PHE A 301 2.29 9.21 31.99
CA PHE A 301 1.52 7.95 31.98
C PHE A 301 0.26 8.10 32.83
N LYS A 302 -0.90 7.78 32.23
CA LYS A 302 -2.21 7.85 32.92
C LYS A 302 -2.64 6.49 33.50
N SER A 303 -2.17 5.38 32.92
CA SER A 303 -2.40 4.02 33.44
C SER A 303 -1.31 3.57 34.41
N GLY A 304 -0.14 4.21 34.41
CA GLY A 304 1.07 3.83 35.15
C GLY A 304 2.25 3.52 34.23
N GLY A 305 3.46 3.97 34.59
CA GLY A 305 4.67 3.92 33.75
C GLY A 305 5.67 2.81 34.12
N ASP A 306 5.33 1.95 35.09
CA ASP A 306 6.18 0.82 35.45
C ASP A 306 6.05 -0.34 34.43
N PRO A 307 7.05 -1.23 34.33
CA PRO A 307 7.07 -2.28 33.31
C PRO A 307 5.82 -3.17 33.24
N VAL A 308 5.26 -3.59 34.37
CA VAL A 308 4.09 -4.48 34.38
C VAL A 308 2.82 -3.73 33.97
N THR A 309 2.68 -2.48 34.35
CA THR A 309 1.53 -1.66 33.95
C THR A 309 1.58 -1.27 32.47
N MET A 310 2.77 -0.98 31.95
CA MET A 310 2.98 -0.84 30.50
C MET A 310 2.65 -2.15 29.76
N TYR A 311 3.00 -3.30 30.33
CA TYR A 311 2.65 -4.61 29.77
C TYR A 311 1.13 -4.82 29.72
N LYS A 312 0.42 -4.54 30.81
CA LYS A 312 -1.04 -4.61 30.86
C LYS A 312 -1.68 -3.72 29.81
N THR A 313 -1.16 -2.51 29.62
CA THR A 313 -1.59 -1.57 28.57
C THR A 313 -1.37 -2.15 27.17
N LEU A 314 -0.22 -2.78 26.89
CA LEU A 314 0.02 -3.46 25.61
C LEU A 314 -0.89 -4.68 25.41
N THR A 315 -1.23 -5.42 26.47
CA THR A 315 -2.05 -6.64 26.37
C THR A 315 -3.54 -6.35 26.23
N HIS A 316 -4.08 -5.37 26.97
CA HIS A 316 -5.52 -5.10 27.05
C HIS A 316 -5.93 -3.82 26.31
N GLY A 317 -4.95 -3.09 25.76
CA GLY A 317 -5.18 -1.75 25.26
C GLY A 317 -5.35 -0.74 26.40
N TYR A 318 -5.40 0.54 26.04
CA TYR A 318 -5.72 1.63 26.96
C TYR A 318 -6.19 2.86 26.18
N LYS A 319 -7.43 3.29 26.40
CA LYS A 319 -8.08 4.36 25.62
C LYS A 319 -8.02 4.06 24.11
N MET A 320 -7.47 4.97 23.30
CA MET A 320 -7.30 4.82 21.85
C MET A 320 -6.25 3.77 21.44
N MET A 321 -5.46 3.25 22.39
CA MET A 321 -4.45 2.24 22.08
C MET A 321 -5.09 0.85 22.05
N LEU A 322 -5.19 0.26 20.86
CA LEU A 322 -5.66 -1.12 20.70
C LEU A 322 -4.71 -2.13 21.37
N PRO A 323 -5.23 -3.25 21.88
CA PRO A 323 -4.43 -4.39 22.33
C PRO A 323 -3.40 -4.84 21.27
N GLN A 324 -2.13 -4.95 21.65
CA GLN A 324 -1.04 -5.44 20.79
C GLN A 324 -0.96 -6.97 20.83
N ARG A 325 -1.97 -7.64 20.28
CA ARG A 325 -2.16 -9.10 20.32
C ARG A 325 -1.16 -9.88 19.47
N GLN A 326 -0.58 -9.22 18.48
CA GLN A 326 0.44 -9.77 17.60
C GLN A 326 1.81 -9.94 18.27
N LEU A 327 2.05 -9.29 19.42
CA LEU A 327 3.30 -9.39 20.16
C LEU A 327 3.20 -10.46 21.25
N VAL A 328 4.19 -11.36 21.32
CA VAL A 328 4.27 -12.32 22.42
C VAL A 328 4.77 -11.64 23.71
N PRO A 329 4.57 -12.21 24.91
CA PRO A 329 4.91 -11.55 26.17
C PRO A 329 6.33 -10.97 26.23
N ARG A 330 7.32 -11.73 25.76
CA ARG A 330 8.72 -11.29 25.73
C ARG A 330 8.97 -10.11 24.78
N GLU A 331 8.27 -10.04 23.65
CA GLU A 331 8.38 -8.91 22.70
C GLU A 331 7.78 -7.63 23.26
N LYS A 332 6.65 -7.74 23.98
CA LYS A 332 6.07 -6.63 24.75
C LYS A 332 7.10 -6.11 25.77
N TYR A 333 7.78 -6.99 26.51
CA TYR A 333 8.85 -6.60 27.43
C TYR A 333 10.09 -6.04 26.74
N ASP A 334 10.45 -6.51 25.55
CA ASP A 334 11.56 -5.98 24.76
C ASP A 334 11.26 -4.54 24.31
N VAL A 335 10.06 -4.23 23.80
CA VAL A 335 9.68 -2.86 23.42
C VAL A 335 9.56 -1.94 24.65
N ILE A 336 9.06 -2.45 25.78
CA ILE A 336 9.06 -1.72 27.07
C ILE A 336 10.48 -1.38 27.48
N HIS A 337 11.42 -2.32 27.39
CA HIS A 337 12.84 -2.09 27.70
C HIS A 337 13.41 -0.94 26.86
N TYR A 338 13.17 -0.97 25.55
CA TYR A 338 13.61 0.07 24.64
C TYR A 338 12.99 1.44 24.98
N ILE A 339 11.66 1.53 25.16
CA ILE A 339 10.99 2.79 25.52
C ILE A 339 11.58 3.38 26.80
N ARG A 340 11.77 2.53 27.82
CA ARG A 340 12.29 2.96 29.12
C ARG A 340 13.70 3.52 29.04
N GLU A 341 14.60 2.82 28.36
CA GLU A 341 16.01 3.19 28.28
C GLU A 341 16.28 4.29 27.23
N ALA A 342 15.59 4.28 26.09
CA ALA A 342 15.80 5.24 25.01
C ALA A 342 14.97 6.53 25.13
N TYR A 343 13.84 6.50 25.85
CA TYR A 343 12.95 7.66 25.98
C TYR A 343 12.81 8.15 27.42
N LEU A 344 12.34 7.28 28.32
CA LEU A 344 11.98 7.72 29.67
C LEU A 344 13.22 8.14 30.47
N LYS A 345 14.25 7.31 30.48
CA LYS A 345 15.48 7.58 31.23
C LYS A 345 16.22 8.87 30.78
N PRO A 346 16.44 9.11 29.47
CA PRO A 346 17.14 10.32 29.02
C PRO A 346 16.26 11.58 28.96
N PHE A 347 14.95 11.47 28.64
CA PHE A 347 14.12 12.65 28.34
C PHE A 347 12.95 12.87 29.32
N ASN A 348 12.51 11.83 30.03
CA ASN A 348 11.31 11.87 30.88
C ASN A 348 11.51 11.15 32.22
N ALA A 349 12.58 11.51 32.92
CA ALA A 349 13.04 10.79 34.11
C ALA A 349 12.00 10.78 35.26
N SER A 350 11.08 11.75 35.31
CA SER A 350 10.00 11.81 36.30
C SER A 350 8.97 10.69 36.14
N GLN A 351 8.90 10.07 34.97
CA GLN A 351 8.04 8.93 34.67
C GLN A 351 8.81 7.60 34.66
N TYR A 352 10.12 7.64 34.90
CA TYR A 352 10.96 6.44 34.92
C TYR A 352 10.90 5.75 36.28
N THR A 353 10.11 4.68 36.40
CA THR A 353 10.09 3.84 37.60
C THR A 353 11.38 3.03 37.72
N LYS A 354 12.12 3.11 38.83
CA LYS A 354 13.31 2.28 39.04
C LYS A 354 12.90 0.83 39.35
N VAL A 355 13.49 -0.12 38.64
CA VAL A 355 13.31 -1.56 38.92
C VAL A 355 14.39 -1.97 39.92
N ASP A 356 14.05 -1.93 41.21
CA ASP A 356 14.89 -2.42 42.30
C ASP A 356 14.33 -3.71 42.91
N GLN A 357 14.99 -4.24 43.94
CA GLN A 357 14.58 -5.49 44.57
C GLN A 357 13.19 -5.39 45.19
N ALA A 358 12.82 -4.23 45.78
CA ALA A 358 11.50 -4.01 46.35
C ALA A 358 10.40 -4.05 45.27
N TYR A 359 10.65 -3.46 44.09
CA TYR A 359 9.74 -3.59 42.95
C TYR A 359 9.62 -5.05 42.49
N LEU A 360 10.75 -5.76 42.32
CA LEU A 360 10.76 -7.15 41.87
C LEU A 360 10.03 -8.09 42.84
N ASP A 361 10.11 -7.83 44.14
CA ASP A 361 9.42 -8.62 45.18
C ASP A 361 7.92 -8.29 45.25
N SER A 362 7.51 -7.12 44.74
CA SER A 362 6.10 -6.73 44.66
C SER A 362 5.34 -7.34 43.45
N LEU A 363 6.06 -7.95 42.52
CA LEU A 363 5.48 -8.50 41.29
C LEU A 363 4.66 -9.77 41.55
N PRO A 364 3.56 -9.98 40.80
CA PRO A 364 2.77 -11.21 40.92
C PRO A 364 3.62 -12.43 40.58
N PRO A 365 3.43 -13.56 41.30
CA PRO A 365 4.14 -14.80 40.99
C PRO A 365 3.65 -15.34 39.65
N GLY A 366 4.57 -15.87 38.85
CA GLY A 366 4.22 -16.56 37.61
C GLY A 366 5.35 -17.44 37.10
N ARG A 367 5.01 -18.40 36.21
CA ARG A 367 5.96 -19.42 35.73
C ARG A 367 6.18 -19.41 34.22
N LEU A 368 5.20 -18.92 33.47
CA LEU A 368 5.19 -18.97 32.00
C LEU A 368 5.84 -17.73 31.42
N ARG A 369 6.50 -17.87 30.26
CA ARG A 369 7.07 -16.73 29.53
C ARG A 369 6.43 -16.51 28.16
N GLY A 370 5.32 -17.20 27.89
CA GLY A 370 4.74 -17.33 26.56
C GLY A 370 5.72 -17.97 25.54
N PRO A 371 5.35 -17.96 24.25
CA PRO A 371 6.24 -18.37 23.16
C PRO A 371 7.53 -17.53 23.11
N ALA A 372 8.59 -18.09 22.50
CA ALA A 372 9.83 -17.33 22.28
C ALA A 372 9.59 -16.17 21.30
N PRO A 373 10.30 -15.03 21.42
CA PRO A 373 10.28 -13.97 20.41
C PRO A 373 10.80 -14.56 19.12
N VAL A 374 10.03 -14.46 18.05
CA VAL A 374 10.50 -14.87 16.73
C VAL A 374 10.59 -13.62 15.91
N ARG A 375 11.81 -13.22 15.54
CA ARG A 375 12.00 -12.19 14.53
C ARG A 375 11.60 -12.78 13.18
N HIS A 376 10.31 -12.89 12.93
CA HIS A 376 9.81 -13.34 11.65
C HIS A 376 10.16 -12.29 10.60
N ARG A 377 11.08 -12.65 9.71
CA ARG A 377 11.34 -11.92 8.48
C ARG A 377 10.74 -12.76 7.36
N PRO A 378 9.41 -12.69 7.16
CA PRO A 378 8.73 -13.62 6.26
C PRO A 378 9.29 -13.57 4.83
N TRP A 379 9.83 -12.42 4.40
CA TRP A 379 10.52 -12.30 3.13
C TRP A 379 11.86 -13.04 3.05
N SER A 380 12.67 -13.12 4.13
CA SER A 380 13.92 -13.89 4.09
C SER A 380 13.74 -15.36 4.44
N GLU A 381 12.59 -15.72 5.02
CA GLU A 381 12.23 -17.11 5.38
C GLU A 381 11.58 -17.88 4.23
N MET A 382 11.05 -17.16 3.24
CA MET A 382 10.38 -17.68 2.05
C MET A 382 11.37 -18.40 1.13
N ASP A 383 10.99 -19.60 0.69
CA ASP A 383 11.69 -20.37 -0.33
C ASP A 383 11.25 -19.90 -1.73
N TYR A 384 12.08 -19.07 -2.37
CA TYR A 384 11.87 -18.55 -3.72
C TYR A 384 12.26 -19.55 -4.84
N GLY A 385 12.69 -20.76 -4.50
CA GLY A 385 13.32 -21.68 -5.44
C GLY A 385 14.78 -21.31 -5.75
N PRO A 386 15.35 -21.82 -6.87
CA PRO A 386 16.78 -21.70 -7.16
C PRO A 386 17.19 -20.32 -7.69
N PHE A 387 16.23 -19.44 -7.99
CA PHE A 387 16.50 -18.09 -8.46
C PHE A 387 15.53 -17.06 -7.88
N LEU A 388 15.94 -15.80 -7.87
CA LEU A 388 15.08 -14.66 -7.59
C LEU A 388 15.41 -13.52 -8.55
N THR A 389 14.38 -12.98 -9.21
CA THR A 389 14.54 -11.90 -10.18
C THR A 389 14.16 -10.57 -9.55
N ARG A 390 15.11 -9.62 -9.49
CA ARG A 390 14.92 -8.26 -8.96
C ARG A 390 15.94 -7.28 -9.55
N THR A 391 15.78 -6.01 -9.22
CA THR A 391 16.86 -5.04 -9.31
C THR A 391 17.82 -5.21 -8.14
N TYR A 392 19.09 -5.46 -8.41
CA TYR A 392 20.15 -5.65 -7.41
C TYR A 392 21.24 -4.60 -7.54
N GLU A 393 21.69 -4.04 -6.43
CA GLU A 393 22.99 -3.38 -6.38
C GLU A 393 24.08 -4.43 -6.09
N ILE A 394 25.03 -4.58 -7.02
CA ILE A 394 26.12 -5.54 -6.93
C ILE A 394 27.35 -4.90 -6.29
N THR A 395 27.66 -5.32 -5.07
CA THR A 395 28.70 -4.67 -4.24
C THR A 395 29.14 -5.59 -3.08
N SER A 396 30.30 -5.29 -2.49
CA SER A 396 30.86 -6.06 -1.38
C SER A 396 30.20 -5.68 -0.05
N GLU A 397 30.16 -6.62 0.89
CA GLU A 397 29.74 -6.34 2.28
C GLU A 397 30.56 -5.26 3.00
N HIS A 398 31.79 -4.98 2.53
CA HIS A 398 32.66 -3.96 3.11
C HIS A 398 32.45 -2.55 2.54
N SER A 399 31.70 -2.39 1.43
CA SER A 399 31.49 -1.05 0.89
C SER A 399 30.53 -0.27 1.78
N GLU A 400 30.71 1.05 1.89
CA GLU A 400 29.92 1.84 2.83
C GLU A 400 28.40 1.67 2.61
N PRO A 401 27.60 1.64 3.69
CA PRO A 401 26.16 1.61 3.57
C PRO A 401 25.67 2.88 2.88
N ARG A 402 24.60 2.75 2.09
CA ARG A 402 24.04 3.87 1.34
C ARG A 402 23.62 4.99 2.32
N PRO A 403 24.11 6.24 2.17
CA PRO A 403 23.73 7.35 3.06
C PRO A 403 22.20 7.48 3.12
N GLU A 404 21.62 7.74 4.28
CA GLU A 404 20.18 8.00 4.35
C GLU A 404 19.86 9.31 3.62
N VAL A 405 18.70 9.39 2.96
CA VAL A 405 18.23 10.67 2.42
C VAL A 405 17.94 11.56 3.61
N THR A 406 18.75 12.60 3.80
CA THR A 406 18.62 13.48 4.96
C THR A 406 17.38 14.36 4.82
N ASP A 407 16.87 14.87 5.94
CA ASP A 407 15.80 15.88 5.89
C ASP A 407 16.25 17.17 5.21
N GLU A 408 17.56 17.44 5.19
CA GLU A 408 18.16 18.58 4.49
C GLU A 408 18.09 18.39 2.97
N ASP A 409 18.33 17.19 2.45
CA ASP A 409 18.13 16.85 1.03
C ASP A 409 16.67 17.00 0.61
N ARG A 410 15.74 16.56 1.47
CA ARG A 410 14.29 16.73 1.27
C ARG A 410 13.89 18.21 1.26
N GLN A 411 14.43 19.01 2.18
CA GLN A 411 14.18 20.45 2.24
C GLN A 411 14.80 21.21 1.07
N ARG A 412 15.99 20.82 0.62
CA ARG A 412 16.65 21.38 -0.56
C ARG A 412 15.84 21.11 -1.82
N GLY A 413 15.37 19.88 -2.01
CA GLY A 413 14.43 19.54 -3.08
C GLY A 413 13.18 20.42 -3.05
N ARG A 414 12.54 20.56 -1.88
CA ARG A 414 11.39 21.46 -1.70
C ARG A 414 11.70 22.92 -2.06
N ARG A 415 12.87 23.45 -1.70
CA ARG A 415 13.28 24.84 -2.01
C ARG A 415 13.56 25.04 -3.50
N GLU A 416 14.16 24.06 -4.14
CA GLU A 416 14.54 24.11 -5.56
C GLU A 416 13.38 23.70 -6.49
N ASN A 417 12.21 23.37 -5.93
CA ASN A 417 11.05 22.80 -6.62
C ASN A 417 11.44 21.62 -7.51
N ARG A 418 12.39 20.83 -7.01
CA ARG A 418 12.92 19.63 -7.64
C ARG A 418 12.80 18.48 -6.63
N PRO A 419 12.61 17.25 -7.08
CA PRO A 419 12.70 16.11 -6.16
C PRO A 419 14.07 16.13 -5.49
N ALA A 420 14.18 15.64 -4.25
CA ALA A 420 15.50 15.34 -3.69
C ALA A 420 16.12 14.24 -4.57
N GLU A 421 16.88 14.64 -5.60
CA GLU A 421 17.47 13.71 -6.54
C GLU A 421 18.56 12.94 -5.82
N ARG A 422 18.32 11.66 -5.62
CA ARG A 422 19.41 10.72 -5.50
C ARG A 422 20.02 10.57 -6.88
N THR A 423 21.04 11.37 -7.17
CA THR A 423 22.00 11.00 -8.21
C THR A 423 22.86 9.91 -7.61
N TRP A 424 22.57 8.67 -7.96
CA TRP A 424 23.48 7.58 -7.65
C TRP A 424 24.83 7.90 -8.29
N PRO A 425 25.96 7.66 -7.61
CA PRO A 425 27.25 7.80 -8.24
C PRO A 425 27.24 7.02 -9.56
N PRO A 426 27.66 7.61 -10.70
CA PRO A 426 27.62 6.97 -12.01
C PRO A 426 28.22 5.55 -12.02
N GLU A 427 29.16 5.29 -11.13
CA GLU A 427 29.85 4.03 -10.88
C GLU A 427 29.03 2.94 -10.14
N THR A 428 27.78 3.21 -9.73
CA THR A 428 26.96 2.23 -9.00
C THR A 428 26.57 1.06 -9.91
N ASN A 429 26.94 -0.16 -9.54
CA ASN A 429 26.71 -1.35 -10.36
C ASN A 429 25.34 -1.97 -10.12
N PHE A 430 24.32 -1.51 -10.83
CA PHE A 430 22.99 -2.11 -10.81
C PHE A 430 22.82 -3.21 -11.86
N ALA A 431 22.29 -4.36 -11.44
CA ALA A 431 21.59 -5.29 -12.33
C ALA A 431 20.10 -4.96 -12.29
N TYR A 432 19.61 -4.17 -13.25
CA TYR A 432 18.23 -3.67 -13.26
C TYR A 432 17.20 -4.78 -13.41
N LYS A 433 17.45 -5.71 -14.34
CA LYS A 433 16.70 -6.96 -14.48
C LYS A 433 17.60 -8.16 -14.18
N GLY A 434 18.02 -8.24 -12.91
CA GLY A 434 18.93 -9.27 -12.43
C GLY A 434 18.19 -10.54 -12.05
N ILE A 435 18.66 -11.67 -12.58
CA ILE A 435 18.30 -13.03 -12.16
C ILE A 435 19.43 -13.51 -11.25
N ALA A 436 19.20 -13.45 -9.94
CA ALA A 436 20.12 -14.05 -8.98
C ALA A 436 19.86 -15.56 -8.90
N ILE A 437 20.90 -16.37 -8.91
CA ILE A 437 20.84 -17.84 -8.97
C ILE A 437 21.66 -18.43 -7.82
N GLN A 438 21.08 -19.37 -7.09
CA GLN A 438 21.78 -20.18 -6.08
C GLN A 438 22.65 -21.24 -6.76
N LEU A 439 23.91 -21.36 -6.33
CA LEU A 439 24.88 -22.27 -6.94
C LEU A 439 25.32 -23.44 -6.04
N ASP A 440 25.03 -23.36 -4.74
CA ASP A 440 25.27 -24.45 -3.79
C ASP A 440 24.05 -25.35 -3.58
N ALA A 441 24.26 -26.49 -2.93
CA ALA A 441 23.22 -27.50 -2.71
C ALA A 441 22.34 -27.27 -1.45
N THR A 442 22.37 -26.08 -0.83
CA THR A 442 21.62 -25.82 0.41
C THR A 442 20.10 -25.88 0.18
N PRO A 443 19.34 -26.69 0.93
CA PRO A 443 17.88 -26.75 0.79
C PRO A 443 17.16 -25.46 1.23
N GLY A 444 15.98 -25.22 0.66
CA GLY A 444 15.12 -24.08 0.97
C GLY A 444 15.35 -22.83 0.10
N GLY A 445 15.98 -23.03 -1.06
CA GLY A 445 16.10 -22.04 -2.12
C GLY A 445 17.14 -20.95 -1.87
N ILE A 446 17.21 -20.01 -2.80
CA ILE A 446 18.24 -18.96 -2.85
C ILE A 446 18.34 -18.13 -1.58
N ALA A 447 17.25 -17.94 -0.84
CA ALA A 447 17.25 -17.20 0.42
C ALA A 447 18.14 -17.84 1.51
N ARG A 448 18.39 -19.16 1.41
CA ARG A 448 19.22 -19.95 2.35
C ARG A 448 20.56 -20.37 1.76
N GLY A 449 20.83 -20.05 0.51
CA GLY A 449 22.09 -20.34 -0.15
C GLY A 449 23.27 -19.59 0.47
N SER A 450 24.44 -19.86 -0.08
CA SER A 450 25.72 -19.26 0.30
C SER A 450 26.60 -18.91 -0.89
N HIS A 451 26.29 -19.42 -2.09
CA HIS A 451 27.01 -19.16 -3.33
C HIS A 451 26.04 -18.66 -4.39
N PHE A 452 26.33 -17.49 -4.99
CA PHE A 452 25.38 -16.80 -5.85
C PHE A 452 26.05 -16.22 -7.10
N VAL A 453 25.26 -16.13 -8.16
CA VAL A 453 25.57 -15.33 -9.35
C VAL A 453 24.36 -14.49 -9.72
N ALA A 454 24.58 -13.27 -10.19
CA ALA A 454 23.56 -12.41 -10.77
C ALA A 454 23.80 -12.24 -12.27
N PHE A 455 22.89 -12.75 -13.08
CA PHE A 455 22.84 -12.54 -14.52
C PHE A 455 21.85 -11.41 -14.85
N GLU A 456 22.23 -10.47 -15.69
CA GLU A 456 21.37 -9.35 -16.09
C GLU A 456 20.93 -9.54 -17.55
N HIS A 457 19.62 -9.65 -17.77
CA HIS A 457 19.09 -10.10 -19.06
C HIS A 457 18.81 -8.99 -20.09
N ASP A 458 18.94 -7.70 -19.75
CA ASP A 458 18.95 -6.65 -20.78
C ASP A 458 20.31 -6.63 -21.54
N THR A 459 21.38 -7.01 -20.86
CA THR A 459 22.77 -6.89 -21.32
C THR A 459 23.51 -8.22 -21.49
N MET A 460 22.88 -9.33 -21.10
CA MET A 460 23.44 -10.69 -21.05
C MET A 460 24.78 -10.79 -20.31
N ARG A 461 24.99 -9.90 -19.32
CA ARG A 461 26.21 -9.87 -18.53
C ARG A 461 26.01 -10.66 -17.23
N VAL A 462 27.08 -11.31 -16.79
CA VAL A 462 27.19 -11.73 -15.38
C VAL A 462 27.58 -10.50 -14.58
N ALA A 463 26.62 -9.88 -13.89
CA ALA A 463 26.82 -8.63 -13.16
C ALA A 463 27.73 -8.82 -11.94
N GLY A 464 27.59 -9.96 -11.25
CA GLY A 464 28.55 -10.38 -10.23
C GLY A 464 28.33 -11.79 -9.71
N ALA A 465 29.33 -12.33 -9.02
CA ALA A 465 29.28 -13.59 -8.29
C ALA A 465 29.88 -13.38 -6.90
N TRP A 466 29.17 -13.82 -5.86
CA TRP A 466 29.53 -13.59 -4.47
C TRP A 466 29.17 -14.78 -3.59
N MET A 467 29.79 -14.84 -2.42
CA MET A 467 29.53 -15.87 -1.42
C MET A 467 29.57 -15.34 0.01
N GLY A 468 28.82 -15.97 0.90
CA GLY A 468 28.75 -15.54 2.30
C GLY A 468 27.62 -16.21 3.08
N THR A 469 27.48 -15.83 4.36
CA THR A 469 26.42 -16.33 5.25
C THR A 469 25.05 -15.64 5.01
N GLY A 470 24.91 -14.90 3.91
CA GLY A 470 23.69 -14.21 3.52
C GLY A 470 23.60 -14.01 2.01
N PHE A 471 22.39 -13.80 1.51
CA PHE A 471 22.10 -13.59 0.10
C PHE A 471 22.11 -12.09 -0.26
N ILE A 472 21.19 -11.34 0.35
CA ILE A 472 20.97 -9.89 0.18
C ILE A 472 20.56 -9.26 1.52
N ASP A 473 20.57 -7.93 1.60
CA ASP A 473 20.16 -7.16 2.79
C ASP A 473 18.63 -7.15 3.03
N TRP A 474 17.87 -7.53 2.01
CA TRP A 474 16.40 -7.53 1.96
C TRP A 474 15.76 -6.14 2.12
N GLU A 475 16.49 -5.08 1.82
CA GLU A 475 15.92 -3.73 1.85
C GLU A 475 15.04 -3.46 0.63
N GLY A 476 13.83 -2.97 0.85
CA GLY A 476 12.94 -2.51 -0.21
C GLY A 476 11.46 -2.57 0.13
N ILE A 477 10.66 -1.81 -0.60
CA ILE A 477 9.23 -1.58 -0.30
C ILE A 477 8.39 -2.87 -0.21
N LEU A 478 8.72 -3.89 -1.01
CA LEU A 478 8.03 -5.20 -1.00
C LEU A 478 8.50 -6.15 0.11
N LEU A 479 9.68 -5.88 0.67
CA LEU A 479 10.40 -6.72 1.60
C LEU A 479 10.23 -6.15 3.00
N ASP A 480 11.18 -5.34 3.47
CA ASP A 480 11.17 -4.71 4.79
C ASP A 480 10.41 -3.36 4.85
N GLY A 481 9.84 -2.91 3.72
CA GLY A 481 9.05 -1.68 3.63
C GLY A 481 9.87 -0.39 3.42
N LYS A 482 11.20 -0.47 3.32
CA LYS A 482 12.02 0.73 3.09
C LYS A 482 11.82 1.31 1.70
N HIS A 483 11.65 2.62 1.64
CA HIS A 483 11.54 3.40 0.40
C HIS A 483 12.93 3.76 -0.12
N TRP A 484 13.05 4.00 -1.44
CA TRP A 484 14.32 4.42 -2.08
C TRP A 484 15.51 3.47 -1.87
N ARG A 485 15.22 2.20 -1.57
CA ARG A 485 16.18 1.12 -1.42
C ARG A 485 15.90 0.05 -2.48
N SER A 486 16.98 -0.52 -2.99
CA SER A 486 16.96 -1.71 -3.84
C SER A 486 17.87 -2.72 -3.17
N PRO A 487 17.54 -4.02 -3.17
CA PRO A 487 18.33 -5.01 -2.47
C PRO A 487 19.80 -4.98 -2.87
N ARG A 488 20.67 -5.06 -1.86
CA ARG A 488 22.11 -5.10 -2.02
C ARG A 488 22.64 -6.49 -1.72
N THR A 489 23.64 -6.94 -2.48
CA THR A 489 24.33 -8.20 -2.22
C THR A 489 25.00 -8.19 -0.83
N VAL A 490 24.95 -9.33 -0.14
CA VAL A 490 25.59 -9.55 1.17
C VAL A 490 26.59 -10.69 1.02
N GLY A 491 27.84 -10.46 1.42
CA GLY A 491 28.95 -11.40 1.29
C GLY A 491 30.15 -10.84 0.53
N GLU A 492 31.13 -11.70 0.30
CA GLU A 492 32.37 -11.40 -0.42
C GLU A 492 32.12 -11.49 -1.93
N LEU A 493 32.33 -10.38 -2.64
CA LEU A 493 32.17 -10.27 -4.08
C LEU A 493 33.45 -10.72 -4.78
N HIS A 494 33.37 -11.82 -5.56
CA HIS A 494 34.53 -12.44 -6.22
C HIS A 494 34.67 -12.02 -7.68
N VAL A 495 33.53 -11.84 -8.35
CA VAL A 495 33.45 -11.41 -9.75
C VAL A 495 32.51 -10.23 -9.82
N GLN A 496 32.90 -9.20 -10.55
CA GLN A 496 32.06 -8.03 -10.80
C GLN A 496 32.32 -7.51 -12.21
N ASN A 497 31.27 -7.40 -13.01
CA ASN A 497 31.32 -6.64 -14.26
C ASN A 497 30.52 -5.35 -14.05
N LEU A 498 31.00 -4.22 -14.57
CA LEU A 498 30.25 -2.96 -14.58
C LEU A 498 29.14 -2.97 -15.66
N PRO A 499 28.13 -2.10 -15.57
CA PRO A 499 27.05 -2.03 -16.55
C PRO A 499 27.58 -1.89 -17.99
N GLY A 500 27.02 -2.67 -18.91
CA GLY A 500 27.44 -2.72 -20.31
C GLY A 500 27.20 -4.09 -20.93
N PRO A 501 27.46 -4.26 -22.24
CA PRO A 501 27.15 -5.49 -22.95
C PRO A 501 28.03 -6.66 -22.47
N GLY A 502 27.40 -7.81 -22.22
CA GLY A 502 28.08 -9.07 -21.92
C GLY A 502 28.72 -9.73 -23.16
N TRP A 503 28.17 -9.44 -24.34
CA TRP A 503 28.68 -9.87 -25.63
C TRP A 503 28.94 -8.68 -26.54
N ALA A 504 30.04 -8.71 -27.30
CA ALA A 504 30.26 -7.72 -28.35
C ALA A 504 29.19 -7.85 -29.44
N ASP A 505 28.89 -6.75 -30.12
CA ASP A 505 27.98 -6.75 -31.27
C ASP A 505 28.58 -7.63 -32.37
N PRO A 506 27.93 -8.74 -32.78
CA PRO A 506 28.46 -9.62 -33.82
C PRO A 506 28.66 -8.91 -35.17
N LEU A 507 27.98 -7.79 -35.43
CA LEU A 507 28.18 -6.98 -36.63
C LEU A 507 29.51 -6.22 -36.61
N THR A 508 29.88 -5.63 -35.48
CA THR A 508 30.96 -4.65 -35.37
C THR A 508 32.16 -5.15 -34.57
N GLY A 509 31.97 -6.18 -33.74
CA GLY A 509 32.94 -6.67 -32.77
C GLY A 509 33.13 -5.73 -31.57
N SER A 510 32.31 -4.69 -31.41
CA SER A 510 32.44 -3.68 -30.36
C SER A 510 31.62 -4.00 -29.10
N PHE A 511 32.11 -3.54 -27.95
CA PHE A 511 31.40 -3.53 -26.66
C PHE A 511 30.81 -2.14 -26.33
N ASP A 512 30.76 -1.22 -27.29
CA ASP A 512 30.19 0.11 -27.09
C ASP A 512 28.70 0.00 -26.76
N ASP A 513 28.29 0.53 -25.62
CA ASP A 513 26.89 0.50 -25.19
C ASP A 513 26.07 1.55 -25.96
N THR A 514 25.43 1.09 -27.04
CA THR A 514 24.60 1.90 -27.96
C THR A 514 23.18 2.17 -27.47
N ARG A 515 22.81 1.72 -26.26
CA ARG A 515 21.48 1.98 -25.72
C ARG A 515 21.29 3.47 -25.47
N ARG A 516 20.05 3.94 -25.61
CA ARG A 516 19.73 5.35 -25.37
C ARG A 516 19.96 5.68 -23.90
N ARG A 517 20.62 6.81 -23.66
CA ARG A 517 20.81 7.34 -22.31
C ARG A 517 19.56 8.11 -21.89
N ALA A 518 19.08 7.81 -20.68
CA ALA A 518 17.98 8.53 -20.04
C ALA A 518 18.46 9.91 -19.53
N ARG A 519 17.55 10.67 -18.91
CA ARG A 519 17.83 12.04 -18.43
C ARG A 519 18.94 12.12 -17.38
N ASP A 520 19.15 11.04 -16.63
CA ASP A 520 20.20 10.87 -15.64
C ASP A 520 21.53 10.38 -16.23
N GLY A 521 21.61 10.21 -17.55
CA GLY A 521 22.80 9.73 -18.25
C GLY A 521 22.98 8.21 -18.22
N GLN A 522 22.09 7.45 -17.58
CA GLN A 522 22.18 5.98 -17.53
C GLN A 522 21.51 5.31 -18.72
N ALA A 523 21.94 4.09 -19.07
CA ALA A 523 21.30 3.27 -20.09
C ALA A 523 20.41 2.20 -19.46
N TYR A 524 19.17 2.13 -19.93
CA TYR A 524 18.17 1.18 -19.46
C TYR A 524 17.62 0.36 -20.62
N GLY A 525 17.14 -0.84 -20.33
CA GLY A 525 16.50 -1.72 -21.30
C GLY A 525 17.47 -2.56 -22.12
N PRO A 526 16.91 -3.45 -22.95
CA PRO A 526 17.68 -4.41 -23.73
C PRO A 526 18.40 -3.77 -24.91
N PHE A 527 19.43 -4.45 -25.40
CA PHE A 527 20.01 -4.17 -26.72
C PHE A 527 19.04 -4.59 -27.85
N PRO A 528 19.26 -4.14 -29.10
CA PRO A 528 18.48 -4.64 -30.24
C PRO A 528 18.52 -6.17 -30.32
N LYS A 529 17.37 -6.81 -30.61
CA LYS A 529 17.25 -8.28 -30.70
C LYS A 529 18.22 -8.92 -31.71
N SER A 530 18.65 -8.18 -32.73
CA SER A 530 19.67 -8.62 -33.70
C SER A 530 21.08 -8.71 -33.11
N TRP A 531 21.33 -8.10 -31.96
CA TRP A 531 22.57 -8.20 -31.21
C TRP A 531 22.40 -9.23 -30.09
N MET A 532 21.48 -9.01 -29.16
CA MET A 532 21.20 -9.93 -28.06
C MET A 532 19.71 -9.99 -27.81
N ASP A 533 19.17 -11.20 -27.63
CA ASP A 533 17.75 -11.40 -27.32
C ASP A 533 17.59 -12.54 -26.31
N TYR A 534 17.19 -12.19 -25.09
CA TYR A 534 16.90 -13.16 -24.04
C TYR A 534 15.58 -13.88 -24.31
N LYS A 535 15.60 -15.21 -24.20
CA LYS A 535 14.47 -16.09 -24.53
C LYS A 535 13.78 -16.68 -23.30
N GLY A 536 14.43 -16.65 -22.15
CA GLY A 536 13.88 -17.20 -20.91
C GLY A 536 14.89 -18.02 -20.13
N LEU A 537 14.40 -18.71 -19.11
CA LEU A 537 15.21 -19.63 -18.31
C LEU A 537 14.49 -20.97 -18.13
N TYR A 538 15.26 -22.04 -18.22
CA TYR A 538 14.85 -23.39 -17.85
C TYR A 538 15.26 -23.67 -16.42
N LYS A 539 14.44 -24.44 -15.72
CA LYS A 539 14.71 -25.00 -14.40
C LYS A 539 14.78 -26.52 -14.53
N HIS A 540 15.82 -27.12 -13.96
CA HIS A 540 15.96 -28.57 -13.86
C HIS A 540 16.51 -28.94 -12.47
N GLY A 541 15.61 -29.34 -11.55
CA GLY A 541 15.98 -29.39 -10.14
C GLY A 541 16.49 -28.03 -9.67
N ASN A 542 17.62 -27.96 -8.97
CA ASN A 542 18.22 -26.69 -8.54
C ASN A 542 19.04 -25.99 -9.63
N ARG A 543 19.23 -26.60 -10.80
CA ARG A 543 20.00 -26.00 -11.90
C ARG A 543 19.11 -25.07 -12.71
N VAL A 544 19.65 -23.87 -12.99
CA VAL A 544 19.05 -22.90 -13.91
C VAL A 544 19.88 -22.87 -15.20
N VAL A 545 19.20 -22.92 -16.34
CA VAL A 545 19.78 -22.76 -17.67
C VAL A 545 19.13 -21.56 -18.35
N LEU A 546 19.91 -20.51 -18.55
CA LEU A 546 19.52 -19.30 -19.26
C LEU A 546 19.57 -19.58 -20.77
N SER A 547 18.57 -19.08 -21.50
CA SER A 547 18.46 -19.20 -22.95
C SER A 547 18.38 -17.82 -23.58
N TYR A 548 19.26 -17.55 -24.53
CA TYR A 548 19.27 -16.30 -25.28
C TYR A 548 19.94 -16.48 -26.64
N THR A 549 19.92 -15.44 -27.47
CA THR A 549 20.65 -15.40 -28.74
C THR A 549 21.68 -14.28 -28.74
N VAL A 550 22.77 -14.48 -29.48
CA VAL A 550 23.79 -13.46 -29.78
C VAL A 550 23.98 -13.44 -31.28
N GLY A 551 23.48 -12.40 -31.95
CA GLY A 551 23.32 -12.42 -33.39
C GLY A 551 22.34 -13.52 -33.81
N ASP A 552 22.82 -14.47 -34.62
CA ASP A 552 22.06 -15.63 -35.06
C ASP A 552 22.33 -16.90 -34.25
N ALA A 553 23.27 -16.86 -33.30
CA ALA A 553 23.65 -18.01 -32.50
C ALA A 553 22.76 -18.13 -31.26
N ALA A 554 22.11 -19.29 -31.09
CA ALA A 554 21.47 -19.64 -29.82
C ALA A 554 22.52 -20.01 -28.79
N VAL A 555 22.32 -19.56 -27.55
CA VAL A 555 23.22 -19.82 -26.42
C VAL A 555 22.41 -20.37 -25.25
N LEU A 556 22.85 -21.52 -24.74
CA LEU A 556 22.46 -22.01 -23.42
C LEU A 556 23.59 -21.72 -22.44
N GLU A 557 23.24 -21.14 -21.30
CA GLU A 557 24.18 -20.77 -20.25
C GLU A 557 23.73 -21.28 -18.89
N SER A 558 24.62 -21.96 -18.16
CA SER A 558 24.37 -22.35 -16.78
C SER A 558 25.57 -22.03 -15.91
N HIS A 559 25.33 -21.88 -14.61
CA HIS A 559 26.36 -21.55 -13.63
C HIS A 559 26.43 -22.65 -12.57
N ARG A 560 27.63 -22.91 -12.06
CA ARG A 560 27.88 -23.80 -10.92
C ARG A 560 29.18 -23.40 -10.20
N VAL A 561 29.46 -24.07 -9.09
CA VAL A 561 30.72 -23.95 -8.35
C VAL A 561 31.43 -25.30 -8.29
N THR A 562 32.76 -25.30 -8.19
CA THR A 562 33.54 -26.54 -8.01
C THR A 562 33.36 -27.17 -6.62
N ASP A 563 32.95 -26.37 -5.63
CA ASP A 563 32.58 -26.84 -4.30
C ASP A 563 31.14 -26.43 -4.01
N GLU A 564 30.23 -27.38 -4.13
CA GLU A 564 28.78 -27.17 -3.95
C GLU A 564 28.34 -27.30 -2.48
N ARG A 565 29.29 -27.54 -1.56
CA ARG A 565 29.00 -27.61 -0.13
C ARG A 565 28.43 -26.25 0.31
N GLY A 566 27.33 -26.31 1.08
CA GLY A 566 26.68 -25.14 1.67
C GLY A 566 27.57 -24.44 2.72
N PRO A 567 26.99 -23.65 3.64
CA PRO A 567 27.77 -22.81 4.54
C PRO A 567 28.81 -23.63 5.34
N GLY A 568 30.09 -23.36 5.05
CA GLY A 568 31.27 -23.92 5.69
C GLY A 568 32.35 -22.83 5.79
N PRO A 569 33.55 -23.12 6.33
CA PRO A 569 34.62 -22.15 6.32
C PRO A 569 34.95 -21.78 4.86
N PHE A 570 34.90 -20.48 4.55
CA PHE A 570 35.14 -19.93 3.20
C PHE A 570 36.65 -19.86 2.86
N ASP A 571 37.44 -20.74 3.45
CA ASP A 571 38.90 -20.84 3.32
C ASP A 571 39.34 -21.79 2.19
N VAL A 572 38.39 -22.48 1.55
CA VAL A 572 38.62 -23.30 0.35
C VAL A 572 38.48 -22.42 -0.90
N PRO A 573 39.46 -22.43 -1.84
CA PRO A 573 39.32 -21.72 -3.10
C PRO A 573 38.09 -22.18 -3.90
N VAL A 574 37.11 -21.30 -4.06
CA VAL A 574 35.92 -21.56 -4.88
C VAL A 574 36.18 -21.09 -6.32
N THR A 575 35.95 -21.99 -7.26
CA THR A 575 35.94 -21.66 -8.70
C THR A 575 34.51 -21.62 -9.19
N TRP A 576 34.11 -20.47 -9.72
CA TRP A 576 32.85 -20.30 -10.44
C TRP A 576 33.00 -20.84 -11.86
N VAL A 577 32.02 -21.62 -12.30
CA VAL A 577 32.03 -22.21 -13.63
C VAL A 577 30.84 -21.70 -14.41
N ARG A 578 31.11 -21.03 -15.52
CA ARG A 578 30.12 -20.60 -16.51
C ARG A 578 30.15 -21.59 -17.67
N VAL A 579 29.10 -22.38 -17.81
CA VAL A 579 28.92 -23.39 -18.87
C VAL A 579 28.21 -22.73 -20.03
N LEU A 580 28.75 -22.85 -21.24
CA LEU A 580 28.21 -22.26 -22.46
C LEU A 580 28.09 -23.33 -23.54
N ASN A 581 26.89 -23.51 -24.07
CA ASN A 581 26.67 -24.25 -25.32
C ASN A 581 26.17 -23.26 -26.36
N ILE A 582 26.97 -23.07 -27.40
CA ILE A 582 26.77 -22.05 -28.42
C ILE A 582 26.51 -22.76 -29.73
N GLU A 583 25.33 -22.53 -30.31
CA GLU A 583 24.96 -23.08 -31.60
C GLU A 583 25.70 -22.37 -32.75
N LYS A 584 25.47 -22.82 -33.98
CA LYS A 584 26.12 -22.26 -35.17
C LYS A 584 25.91 -20.74 -35.26
N SER A 585 26.99 -19.98 -35.39
CA SER A 585 26.98 -18.57 -35.76
C SER A 585 27.52 -18.34 -37.16
N SER A 586 26.96 -17.35 -37.86
CA SER A 586 27.53 -16.83 -39.11
C SER A 586 28.70 -15.86 -38.88
N ARG A 587 28.95 -15.42 -37.65
CA ARG A 587 29.95 -14.40 -37.32
C ARG A 587 30.83 -14.77 -36.14
N ASP A 588 31.95 -14.08 -36.03
CA ASP A 588 32.81 -14.16 -34.86
C ASP A 588 32.08 -13.53 -33.67
N LEU A 589 32.12 -14.20 -32.52
CA LEU A 589 31.53 -13.74 -31.28
C LEU A 589 32.64 -13.33 -30.31
N ALA A 590 32.35 -12.39 -29.40
CA ALA A 590 33.24 -12.08 -28.30
C ALA A 590 32.44 -11.87 -27.01
N ILE A 591 32.90 -12.48 -25.92
CA ILE A 591 32.23 -12.46 -24.62
C ILE A 591 33.11 -11.79 -23.57
N ARG A 592 32.51 -10.90 -22.78
CA ARG A 592 33.13 -10.31 -21.59
C ARG A 592 33.02 -11.29 -20.44
N ILE A 593 34.16 -11.64 -19.83
CA ILE A 593 34.20 -12.58 -18.72
C ILE A 593 34.22 -11.82 -17.39
N ALA A 594 35.29 -11.05 -17.16
CA ALA A 594 35.52 -10.33 -15.92
C ALA A 594 36.69 -9.34 -16.07
N PRO A 595 36.87 -8.38 -15.13
CA PRO A 595 38.07 -7.55 -15.06
C PRO A 595 39.34 -8.40 -14.91
N GLN A 596 40.39 -8.03 -15.64
CA GLN A 596 41.63 -8.81 -15.74
C GLN A 596 42.39 -8.93 -14.41
N ASP A 597 42.40 -7.85 -13.63
CA ASP A 597 43.22 -7.73 -12.42
C ASP A 597 42.62 -8.47 -11.20
N THR A 598 41.33 -8.79 -11.23
CA THR A 598 40.62 -9.36 -10.07
C THR A 598 40.53 -10.87 -10.12
N VAL A 599 40.43 -11.46 -11.33
CA VAL A 599 40.18 -12.91 -11.48
C VAL A 599 41.22 -13.62 -12.34
N ALA A 600 41.43 -14.90 -12.05
CA ALA A 600 42.06 -15.85 -12.95
C ALA A 600 40.97 -16.61 -13.73
N VAL A 601 41.18 -16.76 -15.04
CA VAL A 601 40.26 -17.44 -15.95
C VAL A 601 40.96 -18.60 -16.63
N ALA A 602 40.29 -19.74 -16.72
CA ALA A 602 40.73 -20.87 -17.54
C ALA A 602 39.57 -21.42 -18.38
N ILE A 603 39.89 -21.86 -19.60
CA ILE A 603 38.92 -22.37 -20.56
C ILE A 603 39.02 -23.89 -20.60
N HIS A 604 37.91 -24.56 -20.31
CA HIS A 604 37.72 -25.98 -20.60
C HIS A 604 36.95 -26.10 -21.92
N GLY A 605 37.62 -26.53 -22.98
CA GLY A 605 37.05 -26.59 -24.32
C GLY A 605 38.11 -26.78 -25.40
N PRO A 606 37.79 -26.54 -26.68
CA PRO A 606 38.73 -26.67 -27.79
C PRO A 606 40.00 -25.81 -27.59
N LYS A 607 41.19 -26.42 -27.79
CA LYS A 607 42.51 -25.81 -27.53
C LYS A 607 42.81 -24.52 -28.32
N ALA A 608 42.01 -24.21 -29.34
CA ALA A 608 42.20 -23.05 -30.20
C ALA A 608 41.68 -21.74 -29.58
N LEU A 609 40.84 -21.81 -28.54
CA LEU A 609 40.29 -20.64 -27.86
C LEU A 609 41.30 -20.06 -26.86
N LYS A 610 41.40 -18.73 -26.83
CA LYS A 610 42.25 -17.99 -25.90
C LYS A 610 41.50 -16.76 -25.40
N THR A 611 41.77 -16.38 -24.17
CA THR A 611 41.39 -15.05 -23.67
C THR A 611 42.41 -14.01 -24.13
N GLU A 612 41.94 -12.79 -24.26
CA GLU A 612 42.75 -11.60 -24.48
C GLU A 612 42.33 -10.51 -23.48
N ASP A 613 43.24 -9.57 -23.27
CA ASP A 613 42.98 -8.36 -22.48
C ASP A 613 42.59 -7.23 -23.43
N VAL A 614 41.41 -6.66 -23.22
CA VAL A 614 40.90 -5.52 -23.96
C VAL A 614 40.43 -4.50 -22.93
N ASP A 615 41.17 -3.40 -22.80
CA ASP A 615 40.88 -2.30 -21.88
C ASP A 615 40.69 -2.74 -20.42
N GLY A 616 41.52 -3.68 -19.94
CA GLY A 616 41.48 -4.20 -18.57
C GLY A 616 40.39 -5.23 -18.33
N LEU A 617 39.72 -5.69 -19.39
CA LEU A 617 38.72 -6.76 -19.35
C LEU A 617 39.26 -8.03 -20.01
N THR A 618 39.04 -9.16 -19.35
CA THR A 618 39.29 -10.48 -19.94
C THR A 618 38.17 -10.82 -20.92
N ILE A 619 38.49 -10.86 -22.20
CA ILE A 619 37.57 -11.19 -23.30
C ILE A 619 37.92 -12.55 -23.88
N LEU A 620 36.92 -13.34 -24.24
CA LEU A 620 37.10 -14.53 -25.07
C LEU A 620 36.50 -14.28 -26.46
N ARG A 621 37.32 -14.44 -27.50
CA ARG A 621 36.87 -14.44 -28.91
C ARG A 621 36.59 -15.87 -29.39
N ILE A 622 35.45 -16.05 -30.05
CA ILE A 622 34.97 -17.32 -30.57
C ILE A 622 34.76 -17.15 -32.08
N PRO A 623 35.68 -17.65 -32.91
CA PRO A 623 35.53 -17.57 -34.35
C PRO A 623 34.26 -18.29 -34.84
N ALA A 624 33.57 -17.77 -35.85
CA ALA A 624 32.35 -18.36 -36.42
C ALA A 624 32.55 -19.82 -36.79
N LYS A 625 33.70 -20.14 -37.39
CA LYS A 625 34.10 -21.50 -37.80
C LYS A 625 34.24 -22.49 -36.65
N SER A 626 34.43 -21.98 -35.42
CA SER A 626 34.55 -22.80 -34.22
C SER A 626 33.18 -23.20 -33.65
N THR A 627 32.08 -22.57 -34.10
CA THR A 627 30.71 -22.91 -33.69
C THR A 627 30.10 -24.01 -34.58
N PRO A 628 29.19 -24.87 -34.06
CA PRO A 628 28.72 -24.91 -32.67
C PRO A 628 29.82 -25.39 -31.71
N ILE A 629 29.76 -24.96 -30.45
CA ILE A 629 30.80 -25.21 -29.46
C ILE A 629 30.24 -25.29 -28.04
N ASP A 630 30.68 -26.31 -27.30
CA ASP A 630 30.43 -26.46 -25.87
C ASP A 630 31.73 -26.13 -25.13
N LEU A 631 31.67 -25.24 -24.13
CA LEU A 631 32.83 -24.80 -23.35
C LEU A 631 32.46 -24.40 -21.93
N GLU A 632 33.43 -24.44 -21.03
CA GLU A 632 33.29 -23.93 -19.66
C GLU A 632 34.36 -22.89 -19.36
N LEU A 633 33.94 -21.79 -18.75
CA LEU A 633 34.82 -20.74 -18.25
C LEU A 633 34.91 -20.89 -16.74
N HIS A 634 36.10 -21.26 -16.27
CA HIS A 634 36.41 -21.41 -14.85
C HIS A 634 37.03 -20.10 -14.37
N VAL A 635 36.37 -19.43 -13.42
CA VAL A 635 36.70 -18.10 -12.93
C VAL A 635 36.87 -18.15 -11.43
N ALA A 636 38.01 -17.67 -10.94
CA ALA A 636 38.30 -17.62 -9.51
C ALA A 636 39.06 -16.34 -9.14
N HIS A 637 38.83 -15.82 -7.95
CA HIS A 637 39.50 -14.61 -7.46
C HIS A 637 41.01 -14.85 -7.33
N ARG A 638 41.85 -13.94 -7.87
CA ARG A 638 43.32 -14.16 -7.90
C ARG A 638 43.94 -14.33 -6.52
N GLY A 639 43.37 -13.67 -5.51
CA GLY A 639 43.81 -13.79 -4.11
C GLY A 639 43.75 -15.21 -3.56
N MET A 640 42.91 -16.08 -4.14
CA MET A 640 42.73 -17.47 -3.71
C MET A 640 43.75 -18.45 -4.30
N LYS A 641 44.65 -17.99 -5.20
CA LYS A 641 45.65 -18.82 -5.90
C LYS A 641 45.04 -20.11 -6.50
N PRO A 642 44.04 -19.96 -7.40
CA PRO A 642 43.28 -21.10 -7.91
C PRO A 642 44.14 -22.04 -8.78
N SER A 643 43.79 -23.33 -8.76
CA SER A 643 44.38 -24.36 -9.63
C SER A 643 43.29 -24.99 -10.48
N PHE A 644 43.34 -24.80 -11.79
CA PHE A 644 42.36 -25.38 -12.73
C PHE A 644 42.82 -26.75 -13.23
N LYS A 645 41.98 -27.77 -13.06
CA LYS A 645 42.19 -29.12 -13.61
C LYS A 645 40.93 -29.56 -14.32
N PHE A 646 41.08 -30.05 -15.55
CA PHE A 646 39.97 -30.44 -16.40
C PHE A 646 40.04 -31.93 -16.72
N SER A 647 38.88 -32.57 -16.76
CA SER A 647 38.70 -33.96 -17.18
C SER A 647 37.39 -34.08 -17.96
N GLY A 648 37.37 -34.93 -18.98
CA GLY A 648 36.17 -35.14 -19.80
C GLY A 648 35.97 -34.04 -20.82
N THR A 649 34.74 -33.91 -21.31
CA THR A 649 34.29 -32.82 -22.18
C THR A 649 33.49 -31.81 -21.36
N PRO A 650 33.38 -30.56 -21.84
CA PRO A 650 32.43 -29.58 -21.31
C PRO A 650 31.01 -30.16 -21.17
N GLU A 651 30.27 -29.71 -20.16
CA GLU A 651 28.88 -30.13 -19.91
C GLU A 651 27.95 -29.74 -21.08
N ASP A 652 27.07 -30.67 -21.46
CA ASP A 652 25.97 -30.45 -22.40
C ASP A 652 24.69 -30.12 -21.61
N LEU A 653 24.16 -28.91 -21.81
CA LEU A 653 22.99 -28.36 -21.14
C LEU A 653 21.67 -28.72 -21.84
N ARG A 654 21.69 -29.18 -23.10
CA ARG A 654 20.47 -29.53 -23.86
C ARG A 654 19.58 -30.58 -23.18
N PRO A 655 20.10 -31.57 -22.44
CA PRO A 655 19.26 -32.46 -21.65
C PRO A 655 18.48 -31.75 -20.54
N LEU A 656 18.99 -30.65 -20.00
CA LEU A 656 18.36 -29.90 -18.91
C LEU A 656 17.22 -28.98 -19.38
N THR A 657 17.01 -28.84 -20.70
CA THR A 657 15.93 -28.02 -21.28
C THR A 657 14.65 -28.80 -21.57
N ARG A 658 14.54 -30.05 -21.08
CA ARG A 658 13.43 -30.98 -21.35
C ARG A 658 12.49 -31.19 -20.15
N GLY A 659 12.59 -30.28 -19.17
CA GLY A 659 11.95 -30.39 -17.88
C GLY A 659 12.75 -31.22 -16.88
N GLY A 660 12.60 -30.90 -15.60
CA GLY A 660 13.30 -31.55 -14.49
C GLY A 660 12.35 -32.15 -13.47
N PRO A 661 12.86 -32.77 -12.39
CA PRO A 661 11.99 -33.22 -11.31
C PRO A 661 11.32 -32.03 -10.61
N ALA A 662 10.00 -32.11 -10.39
CA ALA A 662 9.25 -31.18 -9.55
C ALA A 662 9.92 -30.90 -8.20
N GLN A 663 10.14 -29.62 -7.88
CA GLN A 663 10.60 -29.15 -6.58
C GLN A 663 9.47 -29.06 -5.56
N TRP A 664 8.24 -28.88 -6.03
CA TRP A 664 7.06 -28.65 -5.21
C TRP A 664 6.00 -29.72 -5.46
N PRO A 665 6.29 -31.04 -5.32
CA PRO A 665 5.37 -32.14 -5.62
C PRO A 665 4.14 -32.25 -4.71
N GLN A 666 4.03 -31.40 -3.69
CA GLN A 666 2.90 -31.38 -2.77
C GLN A 666 1.68 -30.66 -3.38
N THR A 667 0.50 -31.18 -3.07
CA THR A 667 -0.77 -30.46 -3.19
C THR A 667 -1.28 -30.20 -1.79
N LEU A 668 -1.60 -28.95 -1.48
CA LEU A 668 -2.12 -28.55 -0.17
C LEU A 668 -3.65 -28.45 -0.25
N THR A 669 -4.33 -28.89 0.80
CA THR A 669 -5.80 -28.82 0.87
C THR A 669 -6.23 -27.81 1.91
N THR A 670 -7.22 -27.00 1.56
CA THR A 670 -7.91 -26.10 2.48
C THR A 670 -9.41 -26.20 2.29
N GLU A 671 -10.18 -25.83 3.31
CA GLU A 671 -11.64 -25.76 3.22
C GLU A 671 -12.06 -24.30 3.09
N PRO A 672 -12.89 -23.94 2.09
CA PRO A 672 -13.39 -22.57 1.96
C PRO A 672 -14.40 -22.27 3.08
N GLU A 673 -14.41 -21.02 3.54
CA GLU A 673 -15.38 -20.54 4.52
C GLU A 673 -16.53 -19.87 3.76
N THR A 674 -17.74 -20.40 3.93
CA THR A 674 -18.94 -19.88 3.23
C THR A 674 -19.52 -18.71 4.01
N GLY A 675 -19.71 -17.58 3.33
CA GLY A 675 -20.32 -16.41 3.94
C GLY A 675 -21.82 -16.59 4.19
N ALA A 676 -22.36 -15.82 5.13
CA ALA A 676 -23.80 -15.75 5.32
C ALA A 676 -24.48 -15.07 4.11
N ASP A 677 -25.65 -15.58 3.76
CA ASP A 677 -26.48 -15.07 2.65
C ASP A 677 -27.59 -14.15 3.17
N ASP A 678 -27.35 -13.41 4.25
CA ASP A 678 -28.35 -12.55 4.92
C ASP A 678 -28.61 -11.23 4.16
N GLY A 679 -27.58 -10.67 3.52
CA GLY A 679 -27.63 -9.48 2.68
C GLY A 679 -27.78 -9.74 1.17
N PRO A 680 -27.78 -8.67 0.33
CA PRO A 680 -27.80 -8.76 -1.14
C PRO A 680 -26.61 -9.49 -1.76
N PHE A 681 -25.50 -9.55 -1.03
CA PHE A 681 -24.31 -10.27 -1.43
C PHE A 681 -23.82 -11.14 -0.27
N ALA A 682 -23.23 -12.28 -0.63
CA ALA A 682 -22.52 -13.15 0.28
C ALA A 682 -21.05 -13.28 -0.16
N VAL A 683 -20.14 -13.40 0.81
CA VAL A 683 -18.70 -13.48 0.57
C VAL A 683 -18.15 -14.77 1.15
N ASP A 684 -17.66 -15.64 0.28
CA ASP A 684 -16.93 -16.83 0.70
C ASP A 684 -15.42 -16.52 0.72
N GLU A 685 -14.71 -16.90 1.78
CA GLU A 685 -13.25 -16.90 1.80
C GLU A 685 -12.74 -18.21 1.20
N LEU A 686 -11.95 -18.09 0.12
CA LEU A 686 -11.26 -19.23 -0.47
C LEU A 686 -9.94 -19.42 0.27
N THR A 687 -10.05 -20.07 1.44
CA THR A 687 -9.01 -20.17 2.46
C THR A 687 -7.68 -20.59 1.85
N ARG A 688 -6.65 -19.76 2.08
CA ARG A 688 -5.30 -19.99 1.54
C ARG A 688 -4.47 -20.86 2.50
N PRO A 689 -3.53 -21.70 2.01
CA PRO A 689 -2.64 -22.49 2.86
C PRO A 689 -1.50 -21.64 3.44
N THR A 690 -1.84 -20.69 4.32
CA THR A 690 -0.90 -19.73 4.94
C THR A 690 0.21 -20.42 5.75
N LYS A 691 -0.06 -21.62 6.26
CA LYS A 691 0.97 -22.55 6.75
C LYS A 691 1.31 -23.53 5.62
N ASN A 692 2.44 -23.29 4.95
CA ASN A 692 2.92 -24.14 3.86
C ASN A 692 4.42 -24.46 4.00
N PRO A 693 4.93 -25.54 3.37
CA PRO A 693 6.32 -25.98 3.51
C PRO A 693 7.39 -24.97 3.04
N TRP A 694 6.98 -23.99 2.23
CA TRP A 694 7.89 -23.05 1.55
C TRP A 694 7.89 -21.66 2.19
N ASN A 695 7.13 -21.47 3.28
CA ASN A 695 6.87 -20.17 3.88
C ASN A 695 6.40 -19.12 2.85
N SER A 696 5.70 -19.57 1.79
CA SER A 696 5.10 -18.67 0.82
C SER A 696 4.10 -17.79 1.53
N ARG A 697 4.20 -16.49 1.29
CA ARG A 697 3.39 -15.46 1.96
C ARG A 697 1.97 -15.35 1.37
N LEU A 698 1.74 -15.93 0.20
CA LEU A 698 0.43 -15.96 -0.49
C LEU A 698 -0.24 -14.57 -0.58
N ARG A 699 0.58 -13.54 -0.87
CA ARG A 699 0.13 -12.17 -1.15
C ARG A 699 -0.34 -12.06 -2.59
N MET A 700 -1.57 -12.52 -2.81
CA MET A 700 -2.18 -12.65 -4.12
C MET A 700 -2.33 -11.28 -4.80
N SER A 701 -2.12 -11.27 -6.11
CA SER A 701 -2.00 -10.04 -6.91
C SER A 701 -2.59 -10.14 -8.32
N GLY A 702 -3.08 -11.32 -8.69
CA GLY A 702 -3.75 -11.60 -9.94
C GLY A 702 -4.35 -13.00 -9.92
N LEU A 703 -5.46 -13.17 -10.63
CA LEU A 703 -6.14 -14.44 -10.84
C LEU A 703 -6.74 -14.52 -12.25
N ASP A 704 -6.85 -15.72 -12.79
CA ASP A 704 -7.64 -16.01 -13.99
C ASP A 704 -8.12 -17.47 -14.00
N PHE A 705 -9.10 -17.79 -14.84
CA PHE A 705 -9.75 -19.11 -14.85
C PHE A 705 -9.33 -19.99 -16.02
N PHE A 706 -9.19 -21.29 -15.75
CA PHE A 706 -9.13 -22.27 -16.82
C PHE A 706 -10.53 -22.50 -17.40
N PRO A 707 -10.65 -22.87 -18.69
CA PRO A 707 -11.96 -23.13 -19.32
C PRO A 707 -12.75 -24.31 -18.74
N ASP A 708 -12.17 -25.08 -17.83
CA ASP A 708 -12.82 -26.25 -17.21
C ASP A 708 -13.88 -25.89 -16.15
N GLY A 709 -13.97 -24.61 -15.76
CA GLY A 709 -14.92 -24.10 -14.77
C GLY A 709 -14.68 -24.58 -13.33
N ASN A 710 -13.53 -25.21 -13.06
CA ASN A 710 -13.21 -25.78 -11.75
C ASN A 710 -11.81 -25.38 -11.25
N SER A 711 -10.99 -24.79 -12.09
CA SER A 711 -9.60 -24.47 -11.80
C SER A 711 -9.29 -23.00 -12.11
N MET A 712 -8.50 -22.38 -11.24
CA MET A 712 -7.93 -21.05 -11.47
C MET A 712 -6.41 -21.08 -11.36
N VAL A 713 -5.78 -20.07 -11.93
CA VAL A 713 -4.38 -19.72 -11.67
C VAL A 713 -4.32 -18.40 -10.91
N ALA A 714 -3.42 -18.28 -9.94
CA ALA A 714 -3.22 -17.05 -9.17
C ALA A 714 -1.73 -16.75 -8.98
N CYS A 715 -1.34 -15.48 -9.15
CA CYS A 715 0.02 -15.00 -8.91
C CYS A 715 0.14 -14.16 -7.64
N CYS A 716 1.29 -14.25 -6.98
CA CYS A 716 1.64 -13.49 -5.79
C CYS A 716 2.70 -12.43 -6.10
N CYS A 717 2.63 -11.28 -5.44
CA CYS A 717 3.60 -10.19 -5.64
C CYS A 717 5.04 -10.54 -5.18
N ASP A 718 5.17 -11.58 -4.37
CA ASP A 718 6.46 -12.12 -3.93
C ASP A 718 7.16 -12.97 -4.99
N GLY A 719 6.45 -13.35 -6.07
CA GLY A 719 7.03 -14.07 -7.23
C GLY A 719 6.42 -15.45 -7.52
N ASP A 720 5.47 -15.91 -6.69
CA ASP A 720 4.89 -17.26 -6.81
C ASP A 720 3.68 -17.32 -7.73
N VAL A 721 3.45 -18.48 -8.34
CA VAL A 721 2.20 -18.78 -9.05
C VAL A 721 1.66 -20.13 -8.60
N TRP A 722 0.34 -20.18 -8.42
CA TRP A 722 -0.39 -21.33 -7.92
C TRP A 722 -1.55 -21.68 -8.84
N ILE A 723 -1.81 -22.98 -9.01
CA ILE A 723 -3.07 -23.49 -9.52
C ILE A 723 -3.94 -23.87 -8.32
N VAL A 724 -5.21 -23.48 -8.36
CA VAL A 724 -6.21 -23.79 -7.34
C VAL A 724 -7.36 -24.53 -8.01
N ASN A 725 -7.56 -25.79 -7.61
CA ASN A 725 -8.66 -26.63 -8.10
C ASN A 725 -9.79 -26.72 -7.07
N GLY A 726 -11.01 -27.00 -7.53
CA GLY A 726 -12.19 -27.18 -6.68
C GLY A 726 -13.05 -25.94 -6.54
N ILE A 727 -12.76 -24.88 -7.30
CA ILE A 727 -13.39 -23.56 -7.12
C ILE A 727 -14.83 -23.50 -7.64
N GLY A 728 -15.20 -24.40 -8.57
CA GLY A 728 -16.53 -24.46 -9.18
C GLY A 728 -17.55 -25.25 -8.36
N ARG A 729 -17.18 -25.79 -7.19
CA ARG A 729 -18.08 -26.54 -6.30
C ARG A 729 -18.23 -25.83 -4.95
N PRO A 730 -19.33 -25.11 -4.70
CA PRO A 730 -19.59 -24.52 -3.39
C PRO A 730 -19.50 -25.57 -2.26
N GLY A 731 -18.73 -25.28 -1.21
CA GLY A 731 -18.53 -26.19 -0.07
C GLY A 731 -17.60 -27.38 -0.31
N GLY A 732 -16.95 -27.49 -1.48
CA GLY A 732 -15.90 -28.48 -1.74
C GLY A 732 -14.52 -28.02 -1.24
N SER A 733 -13.60 -28.96 -1.04
CA SER A 733 -12.24 -28.65 -0.64
C SER A 733 -11.42 -28.05 -1.79
N LEU A 734 -10.55 -27.10 -1.46
CA LEU A 734 -9.64 -26.44 -2.40
C LEU A 734 -8.30 -27.17 -2.42
N GLN A 735 -7.77 -27.40 -3.62
CA GLN A 735 -6.46 -28.03 -3.82
C GLN A 735 -5.49 -27.05 -4.45
N TRP A 736 -4.40 -26.78 -3.75
CA TRP A 736 -3.40 -25.78 -4.08
C TRP A 736 -2.11 -26.45 -4.54
N ARG A 737 -1.69 -26.11 -5.76
CA ARG A 737 -0.44 -26.57 -6.37
C ARG A 737 0.43 -25.37 -6.70
N ARG A 738 1.61 -25.27 -6.09
CA ARG A 738 2.61 -24.26 -6.47
C ARG A 738 3.26 -24.69 -7.78
N ILE A 739 3.23 -23.83 -8.79
CA ILE A 739 3.77 -24.15 -10.12
C ILE A 739 5.01 -23.32 -10.47
N ALA A 740 5.16 -22.13 -9.90
CA ALA A 740 6.28 -21.22 -10.20
C ALA A 740 6.68 -20.39 -8.97
N SER A 741 7.94 -19.91 -8.96
CA SER A 741 8.46 -18.91 -8.01
C SER A 741 9.63 -18.11 -8.63
N GLY A 742 10.14 -17.13 -7.89
CA GLY A 742 11.31 -16.34 -8.28
C GLY A 742 11.03 -15.17 -9.24
N LEU A 743 9.76 -14.95 -9.63
CA LEU A 743 9.36 -13.88 -10.56
C LEU A 743 9.45 -12.48 -9.95
N PHE A 744 9.72 -11.47 -10.78
CA PHE A 744 9.91 -10.09 -10.32
C PHE A 744 8.59 -9.33 -10.19
N GLN A 745 8.04 -9.30 -8.98
CA GLN A 745 6.83 -8.51 -8.65
C GLN A 745 5.68 -8.74 -9.66
N PRO A 746 5.14 -9.97 -9.76
CA PRO A 746 3.92 -10.21 -10.52
C PRO A 746 2.76 -9.35 -10.00
N LEU A 747 2.06 -8.64 -10.87
CA LEU A 747 0.87 -7.83 -10.52
C LEU A 747 -0.24 -7.92 -11.58
N GLY A 748 -0.18 -8.98 -12.39
CA GLY A 748 -1.14 -9.33 -13.41
C GLY A 748 -0.90 -10.74 -13.94
N ILE A 749 -1.97 -11.46 -14.26
CA ILE A 749 -1.93 -12.80 -14.84
C ILE A 749 -3.12 -12.98 -15.77
N LYS A 750 -2.92 -13.70 -16.88
CA LYS A 750 -3.96 -14.02 -17.85
C LYS A 750 -3.75 -15.41 -18.44
N ILE A 751 -4.83 -16.13 -18.69
CA ILE A 751 -4.85 -17.32 -19.52
C ILE A 751 -5.27 -16.89 -20.94
N VAL A 752 -4.38 -17.10 -21.92
CA VAL A 752 -4.66 -16.81 -23.32
C VAL A 752 -4.33 -18.05 -24.14
N ASN A 753 -5.31 -18.58 -24.87
CA ASN A 753 -5.18 -19.82 -25.65
C ASN A 753 -4.60 -20.99 -24.84
N GLY A 754 -5.03 -21.13 -23.58
CA GLY A 754 -4.59 -22.19 -22.66
C GLY A 754 -3.19 -22.00 -22.06
N ARG A 755 -2.48 -20.92 -22.42
CA ARG A 755 -1.14 -20.59 -21.87
C ARG A 755 -1.26 -19.56 -20.75
N ILE A 756 -0.40 -19.66 -19.75
CA ILE A 756 -0.39 -18.77 -18.59
C ILE A 756 0.62 -17.65 -18.82
N PHE A 757 0.14 -16.41 -18.94
CA PHE A 757 0.95 -15.21 -19.07
C PHE A 757 0.97 -14.46 -17.75
N VAL A 758 2.15 -14.08 -17.27
CA VAL A 758 2.33 -13.31 -16.03
C VAL A 758 3.02 -11.99 -16.33
N GLY A 759 2.39 -10.89 -15.92
CA GLY A 759 2.94 -9.54 -16.02
C GLY A 759 3.85 -9.25 -14.84
N CYS A 760 5.16 -9.28 -15.09
CA CYS A 760 6.21 -8.98 -14.12
C CYS A 760 6.81 -7.59 -14.39
N ARG A 761 7.55 -7.06 -13.42
CA ARG A 761 8.19 -5.74 -13.54
C ARG A 761 9.28 -5.67 -14.60
N ASP A 762 9.88 -6.81 -14.97
CA ASP A 762 11.03 -6.98 -15.89
C ASP A 762 10.68 -7.56 -17.26
N GLN A 763 9.61 -8.37 -17.34
CA GLN A 763 9.11 -8.99 -18.57
C GLN A 763 7.63 -9.42 -18.46
N ILE A 764 7.02 -9.78 -19.59
CA ILE A 764 5.88 -10.70 -19.61
C ILE A 764 6.43 -12.10 -19.81
N VAL A 765 6.14 -13.00 -18.87
CA VAL A 765 6.62 -14.39 -18.89
C VAL A 765 5.48 -15.35 -19.21
N VAL A 766 5.78 -16.38 -20.01
CA VAL A 766 4.89 -17.53 -20.20
C VAL A 766 5.44 -18.72 -19.43
N LEU A 767 4.56 -19.36 -18.65
CA LEU A 767 4.92 -20.53 -17.84
C LEU A 767 4.63 -21.81 -18.61
N ASN A 768 5.68 -22.59 -18.90
CA ASN A 768 5.57 -23.85 -19.62
C ASN A 768 5.99 -25.03 -18.72
N ASP A 769 5.11 -26.01 -18.59
CA ASP A 769 5.39 -27.35 -18.08
C ASP A 769 5.77 -28.23 -19.27
N LEU A 770 7.03 -28.67 -19.33
CA LEU A 770 7.56 -29.40 -20.50
C LEU A 770 7.45 -30.91 -20.36
N ASN A 771 7.25 -31.41 -19.14
CA ASN A 771 7.25 -32.85 -18.83
C ASN A 771 5.92 -33.37 -18.26
N GLY A 772 4.96 -32.49 -17.98
CA GLY A 772 3.62 -32.81 -17.49
C GLY A 772 3.57 -33.12 -15.99
N ASP A 773 4.55 -32.69 -15.19
CA ASP A 773 4.60 -32.94 -13.75
C ASP A 773 3.86 -31.89 -12.90
N GLY A 774 3.23 -30.91 -13.57
CA GLY A 774 2.45 -29.86 -12.94
C GLY A 774 3.31 -28.77 -12.31
N GLU A 775 4.56 -28.59 -12.74
CA GLU A 775 5.47 -27.51 -12.37
C GLU A 775 6.02 -26.79 -13.60
N THR A 776 6.38 -25.51 -13.46
CA THR A 776 6.99 -24.75 -14.57
C THR A 776 8.46 -25.11 -14.73
N ASP A 777 8.79 -25.66 -15.89
CA ASP A 777 10.14 -25.98 -16.33
C ASP A 777 10.79 -24.86 -17.13
N PHE A 778 10.01 -24.15 -17.96
CA PHE A 778 10.51 -23.07 -18.82
C PHE A 778 9.71 -21.80 -18.61
N TYR A 779 10.41 -20.79 -18.09
CA TYR A 779 9.96 -19.43 -17.89
C TYR A 779 10.33 -18.66 -19.16
N GLU A 780 9.45 -18.73 -20.15
CA GLU A 780 9.65 -18.15 -21.48
C GLU A 780 9.49 -16.65 -21.42
N CYS A 781 10.51 -15.92 -21.89
CA CYS A 781 10.42 -14.47 -22.04
C CYS A 781 9.59 -14.15 -23.29
N PHE A 782 8.32 -13.84 -23.10
CA PHE A 782 7.42 -13.49 -24.20
C PHE A 782 7.65 -12.05 -24.68
N ASN A 783 7.83 -11.12 -23.74
CA ASN A 783 8.20 -9.74 -24.04
C ASN A 783 9.08 -9.15 -22.93
N GLN A 784 10.11 -8.38 -23.30
CA GLN A 784 11.03 -7.71 -22.37
C GLN A 784 11.32 -6.26 -22.74
N ASP A 785 10.49 -5.64 -23.58
CA ASP A 785 10.75 -4.30 -24.08
C ASP A 785 10.72 -3.24 -22.97
N HIS A 786 9.94 -3.48 -21.92
CA HIS A 786 9.84 -2.52 -20.83
C HIS A 786 11.12 -2.46 -20.03
N GLN A 787 11.59 -1.24 -19.79
CA GLN A 787 12.84 -1.01 -19.09
C GLN A 787 12.56 -0.96 -17.58
N VAL A 788 13.56 -1.21 -16.74
CA VAL A 788 13.45 -1.12 -15.27
C VAL A 788 14.52 -0.18 -14.74
N THR A 789 14.15 0.67 -13.79
CA THR A 789 15.08 1.53 -13.05
C THR A 789 15.22 1.04 -11.60
N GLU A 790 16.08 1.69 -10.82
CA GLU A 790 16.21 1.44 -9.39
C GLU A 790 15.08 2.07 -8.54
N HIS A 791 14.21 2.87 -9.17
CA HIS A 791 13.14 3.58 -8.49
C HIS A 791 12.13 2.61 -7.86
N PHE A 792 11.77 2.79 -6.59
CA PHE A 792 10.90 1.82 -5.89
C PHE A 792 9.45 1.80 -6.39
N HIS A 793 8.97 2.90 -6.97
CA HIS A 793 7.59 3.13 -7.39
C HIS A 793 7.49 3.26 -8.92
N GLU A 794 7.51 2.12 -9.63
CA GLU A 794 7.32 2.02 -11.10
C GLU A 794 6.66 0.66 -11.45
N PHE A 795 5.62 0.30 -10.71
CA PHE A 795 4.92 -0.98 -10.83
C PHE A 795 4.35 -1.20 -12.24
N ALA A 796 4.45 -2.44 -12.76
CA ALA A 796 3.72 -2.90 -13.94
C ALA A 796 2.43 -3.59 -13.47
N MET A 797 1.28 -2.95 -13.66
CA MET A 797 0.01 -3.27 -13.02
C MET A 797 -1.02 -3.78 -14.02
N GLY A 798 -1.70 -4.86 -13.62
CA GLY A 798 -2.74 -5.50 -14.41
C GLY A 798 -2.15 -6.43 -15.46
N LEU A 799 -3.05 -7.14 -16.15
CA LEU A 799 -2.78 -7.77 -17.43
C LEU A 799 -4.15 -8.05 -18.06
N GLN A 800 -4.44 -7.40 -19.17
CA GLN A 800 -5.63 -7.66 -19.99
C GLN A 800 -5.21 -8.29 -21.31
N ALA A 801 -6.13 -9.00 -21.94
CA ALA A 801 -5.95 -9.58 -23.25
C ALA A 801 -7.18 -9.28 -24.11
N ASP A 802 -6.97 -9.03 -25.40
CA ASP A 802 -8.05 -9.02 -26.39
C ASP A 802 -8.16 -10.38 -27.09
N ASP A 803 -9.19 -10.54 -27.93
CA ASP A 803 -9.45 -11.77 -28.68
C ASP A 803 -8.37 -12.10 -29.72
N GLU A 804 -7.56 -11.12 -30.13
CA GLU A 804 -6.42 -11.32 -31.03
C GLU A 804 -5.19 -11.86 -30.28
N GLY A 805 -5.21 -11.84 -28.94
CA GLY A 805 -4.11 -12.23 -28.08
C GLY A 805 -3.12 -11.11 -27.76
N ASN A 806 -3.42 -9.86 -28.11
CA ASN A 806 -2.60 -8.73 -27.66
C ASN A 806 -2.77 -8.55 -26.14
N LEU A 807 -1.71 -8.11 -25.47
CA LEU A 807 -1.70 -7.92 -24.01
C LEU A 807 -1.62 -6.45 -23.64
N TYR A 808 -2.27 -6.07 -22.54
CA TYR A 808 -2.37 -4.67 -22.10
C TYR A 808 -2.10 -4.55 -20.60
N TYR A 809 -1.30 -3.56 -20.21
CA TYR A 809 -1.00 -3.26 -18.80
C TYR A 809 -0.59 -1.79 -18.64
N ALA A 810 -0.66 -1.28 -17.41
CA ALA A 810 -0.19 0.07 -17.10
C ALA A 810 1.12 0.02 -16.32
N LYS A 811 2.03 0.97 -16.57
CA LYS A 811 3.25 1.13 -15.78
C LYS A 811 3.26 2.49 -15.09
N SER A 812 3.38 2.46 -13.76
CA SER A 812 3.35 3.67 -12.92
C SER A 812 4.48 4.64 -13.23
N ALA A 813 4.23 5.93 -13.01
CA ALA A 813 5.28 6.93 -13.00
C ALA A 813 6.12 6.82 -11.72
N ARG A 814 7.31 7.43 -11.76
CA ARG A 814 8.15 7.58 -10.57
C ARG A 814 7.45 8.48 -9.56
N HIS A 815 7.57 8.13 -8.29
CA HIS A 815 6.98 8.90 -7.21
C HIS A 815 7.64 10.29 -7.13
N ALA A 816 6.87 11.31 -7.50
CA ALA A 816 7.28 12.70 -7.44
C ALA A 816 8.53 13.04 -8.27
N GLN A 817 8.81 12.30 -9.35
CA GLN A 817 10.02 12.47 -10.16
C GLN A 817 9.71 12.32 -11.65
N ASP A 818 10.45 13.07 -12.47
CA ASP A 818 10.40 12.97 -13.93
C ASP A 818 10.68 11.54 -14.44
N SER A 819 10.00 11.19 -15.53
CA SER A 819 10.25 9.97 -16.28
C SER A 819 11.70 9.85 -16.77
N LEU A 820 12.26 8.64 -16.68
CA LEU A 820 13.57 8.27 -17.22
C LEU A 820 13.42 7.37 -18.45
N ILE A 821 12.44 6.48 -18.42
CA ILE A 821 12.17 5.49 -19.45
C ILE A 821 10.78 5.72 -20.08
N PRO A 822 10.55 5.26 -21.32
CA PRO A 822 9.29 5.48 -22.03
C PRO A 822 8.04 4.96 -21.32
N GLN A 823 8.16 3.94 -20.48
CA GLN A 823 7.03 3.28 -19.85
C GLN A 823 6.51 3.98 -18.59
N HIS A 824 7.24 4.95 -18.03
CA HIS A 824 6.81 5.63 -16.79
C HIS A 824 5.52 6.43 -16.99
N GLY A 825 4.45 6.03 -16.30
CA GLY A 825 3.16 6.73 -16.31
C GLY A 825 2.36 6.51 -17.60
N THR A 826 2.40 5.29 -18.14
CA THR A 826 1.82 4.96 -19.45
C THR A 826 0.94 3.71 -19.41
N LEU A 827 -0.01 3.64 -20.35
CA LEU A 827 -0.77 2.44 -20.72
C LEU A 827 -0.12 1.82 -21.97
N LEU A 828 0.12 0.51 -21.96
CA LEU A 828 0.94 -0.20 -22.93
C LEU A 828 0.14 -1.32 -23.60
N LYS A 829 0.37 -1.51 -24.90
CA LYS A 829 -0.06 -2.68 -25.69
C LYS A 829 1.16 -3.48 -26.11
N VAL A 830 1.14 -4.78 -25.89
CA VAL A 830 2.11 -5.75 -26.42
C VAL A 830 1.41 -6.56 -27.50
N SER A 831 2.02 -6.67 -28.68
CA SER A 831 1.48 -7.44 -29.81
C SER A 831 1.29 -8.92 -29.43
N ALA A 832 0.34 -9.59 -30.09
CA ALA A 832 0.04 -11.01 -29.84
C ALA A 832 1.22 -11.98 -30.05
N ASP A 833 2.25 -11.56 -30.80
CA ASP A 833 3.50 -12.31 -30.98
C ASP A 833 4.61 -11.91 -29.98
N GLY A 834 4.35 -10.97 -29.08
CA GLY A 834 5.27 -10.48 -28.07
C GLY A 834 6.40 -9.60 -28.61
N ASN A 835 6.43 -9.29 -29.91
CA ASN A 835 7.58 -8.66 -30.53
C ASN A 835 7.63 -7.14 -30.40
N GLN A 836 6.50 -6.49 -30.14
CA GLN A 836 6.41 -5.04 -30.10
C GLN A 836 5.55 -4.54 -28.94
N THR A 837 6.08 -3.58 -28.20
CA THR A 837 5.33 -2.77 -27.23
C THR A 837 5.04 -1.37 -27.79
N THR A 838 3.78 -0.93 -27.67
CA THR A 838 3.32 0.41 -28.07
C THR A 838 2.72 1.13 -26.87
N ILE A 839 3.03 2.42 -26.72
CA ILE A 839 2.39 3.29 -25.72
C ILE A 839 1.06 3.76 -26.29
N LEU A 840 -0.05 3.43 -25.62
CA LEU A 840 -1.39 3.84 -26.02
C LEU A 840 -1.76 5.20 -25.44
N ALA A 841 -1.38 5.48 -24.20
CA ALA A 841 -1.74 6.70 -23.48
C ALA A 841 -0.72 7.02 -22.38
N ASN A 842 -0.67 8.27 -21.94
CA ASN A 842 0.22 8.74 -20.88
C ASN A 842 -0.48 9.70 -19.90
N GLY A 843 0.24 10.21 -18.89
CA GLY A 843 -0.34 11.09 -17.88
C GLY A 843 -0.83 10.38 -16.63
N PHE A 844 -0.41 9.13 -16.38
CA PHE A 844 -0.79 8.39 -15.17
C PHE A 844 0.29 8.51 -14.08
N ARG A 845 -0.12 8.58 -12.80
CA ARG A 845 0.78 8.56 -11.64
C ARG A 845 1.12 7.14 -11.20
N ALA A 846 0.09 6.40 -10.81
CA ALA A 846 0.15 5.08 -10.20
C ALA A 846 -1.12 4.32 -10.59
N ALA A 847 -1.21 3.99 -11.88
CA ALA A 847 -2.35 3.29 -12.42
C ALA A 847 -2.39 1.83 -11.93
N ASN A 848 -3.32 1.51 -11.03
CA ASN A 848 -3.41 0.19 -10.41
C ASN A 848 -4.39 -0.74 -11.13
N GLY A 849 -5.38 -0.19 -11.82
CA GLY A 849 -6.40 -0.94 -12.54
C GLY A 849 -6.45 -0.59 -14.01
N VAL A 850 -6.55 -1.63 -14.85
CA VAL A 850 -6.78 -1.50 -16.29
C VAL A 850 -7.97 -2.41 -16.63
N CYS A 851 -8.99 -1.85 -17.26
CA CYS A 851 -10.14 -2.57 -17.80
C CYS A 851 -10.18 -2.32 -19.31
N LEU A 852 -10.10 -3.39 -20.11
CA LEU A 852 -10.29 -3.32 -21.56
C LEU A 852 -11.79 -3.41 -21.85
N ASN A 853 -12.32 -2.46 -22.63
CA ASN A 853 -13.71 -2.44 -23.02
C ASN A 853 -13.93 -3.14 -24.37
N PRO A 854 -15.15 -3.64 -24.66
CA PRO A 854 -15.47 -4.26 -25.96
C PRO A 854 -15.27 -3.35 -27.18
N ASP A 855 -15.31 -2.02 -27.00
CA ASP A 855 -15.06 -1.04 -28.07
C ASP A 855 -13.58 -0.74 -28.31
N GLY A 856 -12.66 -1.43 -27.60
CA GLY A 856 -11.21 -1.22 -27.67
C GLY A 856 -10.69 -0.03 -26.85
N SER A 857 -11.58 0.72 -26.19
CA SER A 857 -11.18 1.73 -25.20
C SER A 857 -10.87 1.10 -23.84
N PHE A 858 -10.44 1.91 -22.88
CA PHE A 858 -10.10 1.41 -21.55
C PHE A 858 -10.76 2.22 -20.45
N PHE A 859 -10.97 1.60 -19.29
CA PHE A 859 -10.99 2.34 -18.04
C PHE A 859 -9.70 2.12 -17.26
N VAL A 860 -9.13 3.19 -16.72
CA VAL A 860 -7.88 3.13 -15.94
C VAL A 860 -8.05 3.91 -14.64
N THR A 861 -7.82 3.26 -13.52
CA THR A 861 -7.74 3.94 -12.22
C THR A 861 -6.39 4.61 -12.04
N ASP A 862 -6.34 5.73 -11.34
CA ASP A 862 -5.09 6.40 -10.97
C ASP A 862 -5.18 6.96 -9.55
N GLN A 863 -4.05 7.00 -8.84
CA GLN A 863 -4.02 7.35 -7.43
C GLN A 863 -3.53 8.78 -7.20
N GLU A 864 -4.09 9.45 -6.19
CA GLU A 864 -3.77 10.79 -5.72
C GLU A 864 -2.28 11.01 -5.48
N GLY A 865 -1.76 12.16 -5.90
CA GLY A 865 -0.45 12.67 -5.52
C GLY A 865 0.00 13.83 -6.41
N HIS A 866 1.30 13.90 -6.73
CA HIS A 866 1.85 14.98 -7.54
C HIS A 866 1.19 15.01 -8.93
N TRP A 867 0.70 16.18 -9.34
CA TRP A 867 -0.07 16.40 -10.57
C TRP A 867 -1.38 15.60 -10.69
N THR A 868 -1.82 14.95 -9.62
CA THR A 868 -3.00 14.10 -9.56
C THR A 868 -3.78 14.50 -8.29
N PRO A 869 -4.63 15.54 -8.35
CA PRO A 869 -5.13 16.25 -7.16
C PRO A 869 -5.97 15.37 -6.23
N MET A 870 -6.58 14.33 -6.79
CA MET A 870 -7.38 13.32 -6.10
C MET A 870 -7.27 12.02 -6.91
N ASN A 871 -7.72 10.87 -6.38
CA ASN A 871 -7.77 9.65 -7.17
C ASN A 871 -8.69 9.86 -8.40
N ARG A 872 -8.50 9.05 -9.44
CA ARG A 872 -9.19 9.21 -10.72
C ARG A 872 -9.70 7.88 -11.25
N ILE A 873 -10.90 7.89 -11.80
CA ILE A 873 -11.38 6.87 -12.72
C ILE A 873 -11.39 7.47 -14.13
N ASN A 874 -10.53 7.00 -15.02
CA ASN A 874 -10.40 7.59 -16.36
C ASN A 874 -11.07 6.70 -17.41
N ARG A 875 -11.87 7.28 -18.33
CA ARG A 875 -12.14 6.67 -19.63
C ARG A 875 -10.99 7.02 -20.55
N VAL A 876 -10.25 6.01 -20.99
CA VAL A 876 -8.99 6.15 -21.73
C VAL A 876 -9.16 5.76 -23.19
N VAL A 877 -8.74 6.66 -24.05
CA VAL A 877 -8.58 6.46 -25.50
C VAL A 877 -7.12 6.65 -25.90
N GLU A 878 -6.75 6.07 -27.05
CA GLU A 878 -5.41 6.15 -27.61
C GLU A 878 -4.99 7.62 -27.86
N GLY A 879 -3.73 7.93 -27.56
CA GLY A 879 -3.13 9.27 -27.69
C GLY A 879 -3.50 10.25 -26.57
N GLY A 880 -4.36 9.87 -25.62
CA GLY A 880 -4.79 10.74 -24.53
C GLY A 880 -3.73 11.00 -23.46
N PHE A 881 -3.77 12.20 -22.87
CA PHE A 881 -2.98 12.60 -21.69
C PHE A 881 -3.89 12.77 -20.46
N TYR A 882 -3.59 12.08 -19.36
CA TYR A 882 -4.46 12.00 -18.17
C TYR A 882 -3.91 12.77 -16.95
N GLY A 883 -3.10 13.81 -17.19
CA GLY A 883 -2.87 14.90 -16.22
C GLY A 883 -1.58 14.86 -15.42
N ASN A 884 -0.92 13.71 -15.26
CA ASN A 884 0.35 13.63 -14.54
C ASN A 884 1.54 14.13 -15.40
N MET A 885 2.11 15.28 -15.02
CA MET A 885 3.20 15.91 -15.77
C MET A 885 4.55 15.20 -15.65
N TYR A 886 4.70 14.25 -14.72
CA TYR A 886 5.92 13.44 -14.55
C TYR A 886 5.91 12.15 -15.38
N SER A 887 4.81 11.85 -16.05
CA SER A 887 4.75 10.74 -17.02
C SER A 887 5.62 11.00 -18.25
N TYR A 888 5.97 9.92 -18.95
CA TYR A 888 6.70 10.01 -20.20
C TYR A 888 5.83 10.62 -21.31
N GLY A 889 6.40 11.57 -22.04
CA GLY A 889 5.72 12.25 -23.15
C GLY A 889 4.62 13.21 -22.70
N ALA A 890 4.59 13.63 -21.42
CA ALA A 890 3.67 14.67 -20.97
C ALA A 890 3.85 15.96 -21.78
N PRO A 891 2.76 16.68 -22.12
CA PRO A 891 2.84 17.96 -22.81
C PRO A 891 3.50 19.02 -21.92
N ASN A 892 3.98 20.13 -22.50
CA ASN A 892 4.47 21.27 -21.71
C ASN A 892 3.32 22.12 -21.11
N ASP A 893 2.07 21.88 -21.53
CA ASP A 893 0.90 22.63 -21.08
C ASP A 893 0.39 22.08 -19.75
N THR A 894 0.57 22.87 -18.68
CA THR A 894 0.14 22.52 -17.32
C THR A 894 -1.28 22.97 -17.00
N ARG A 895 -2.05 23.51 -17.97
CA ARG A 895 -3.46 23.89 -17.75
C ARG A 895 -4.36 22.67 -17.75
N ASP A 896 -5.49 22.74 -17.04
CA ASP A 896 -6.44 21.61 -16.95
C ASP A 896 -7.09 21.25 -18.29
N SER A 897 -7.15 22.20 -19.23
CA SER A 897 -7.58 21.93 -20.61
C SER A 897 -6.66 20.98 -21.38
N ALA A 898 -5.44 20.74 -20.90
CA ALA A 898 -4.49 19.83 -21.54
C ALA A 898 -4.75 18.36 -21.19
N MET A 899 -5.42 18.08 -20.07
CA MET A 899 -5.73 16.71 -19.66
C MET A 899 -7.11 16.28 -20.13
N GLN A 900 -7.25 14.99 -20.44
CA GLN A 900 -8.55 14.34 -20.54
C GLN A 900 -9.20 14.30 -19.16
N GLN A 901 -10.49 14.65 -19.10
CA GLN A 901 -11.25 14.69 -17.86
C GLN A 901 -11.64 13.26 -17.44
N PRO A 902 -11.51 12.91 -16.14
CA PRO A 902 -11.89 11.59 -15.67
C PRO A 902 -13.42 11.46 -15.59
N LEU A 903 -13.89 10.22 -15.52
CA LEU A 903 -15.28 9.90 -15.19
C LEU A 903 -15.66 10.45 -13.81
N CYS A 904 -14.80 10.23 -12.81
CA CYS A 904 -14.95 10.83 -11.50
C CYS A 904 -13.63 10.97 -10.72
N TRP A 905 -13.68 11.82 -9.70
CA TRP A 905 -12.60 12.07 -8.73
C TRP A 905 -12.97 11.51 -7.33
N PRO A 906 -12.70 10.22 -7.03
CA PRO A 906 -12.92 9.68 -5.70
C PRO A 906 -11.90 10.22 -4.69
N ASN A 907 -12.40 10.78 -3.60
CA ASN A 907 -11.59 11.28 -2.49
C ASN A 907 -10.94 10.11 -1.72
N LYS A 908 -9.86 10.44 -1.02
CA LYS A 908 -9.06 9.46 -0.31
C LYS A 908 -9.77 8.78 0.88
N PRO A 909 -10.55 9.48 1.73
CA PRO A 909 -11.39 8.81 2.74
C PRO A 909 -12.43 7.83 2.17
N PHE A 910 -12.95 8.08 0.98
CA PHE A 910 -13.95 7.27 0.31
C PHE A 910 -13.32 6.02 -0.33
N ASP A 911 -12.29 6.23 -1.14
CA ASP A 911 -11.40 5.18 -1.61
C ASP A 911 -9.96 5.68 -1.68
N ARG A 912 -9.10 5.15 -0.81
CA ARG A 912 -7.69 5.56 -0.71
C ARG A 912 -6.87 5.12 -1.91
N SER A 913 -7.22 3.99 -2.51
CA SER A 913 -6.40 3.37 -3.56
C SER A 913 -7.30 2.51 -4.45
N PRO A 914 -7.99 3.14 -5.42
CA PRO A 914 -8.75 2.43 -6.43
C PRO A 914 -7.85 1.45 -7.19
N ALA A 915 -8.39 0.28 -7.50
CA ALA A 915 -7.68 -0.82 -8.13
C ALA A 915 -8.33 -1.20 -9.47
N GLU A 916 -8.43 -2.49 -9.79
CA GLU A 916 -9.01 -2.94 -11.05
C GLU A 916 -10.49 -2.59 -11.20
N LEU A 917 -10.87 -2.19 -12.42
CA LEU A 917 -12.25 -2.05 -12.84
C LEU A 917 -12.65 -3.25 -13.69
N LEU A 918 -13.92 -3.64 -13.62
CA LEU A 918 -14.45 -4.73 -14.43
C LEU A 918 -15.94 -4.56 -14.66
N TRP A 919 -16.43 -5.08 -15.78
CA TRP A 919 -17.85 -5.17 -16.06
C TRP A 919 -18.45 -6.35 -15.31
N VAL A 920 -19.70 -6.20 -14.86
CA VAL A 920 -20.51 -7.32 -14.41
C VAL A 920 -20.99 -8.08 -15.63
N GLU A 921 -20.64 -9.36 -15.69
CA GLU A 921 -20.96 -10.26 -16.80
C GLU A 921 -21.79 -11.44 -16.28
N SER A 922 -22.91 -11.13 -15.61
CA SER A 922 -23.71 -12.15 -14.95
C SER A 922 -25.15 -11.67 -14.70
N PRO A 923 -26.14 -12.26 -15.39
CA PRO A 923 -27.55 -12.00 -15.13
C PRO A 923 -27.98 -12.33 -13.70
N GLN A 924 -27.21 -13.15 -12.97
CA GLN A 924 -27.49 -13.46 -11.55
C GLN A 924 -27.34 -12.23 -10.63
N TRP A 925 -26.65 -11.18 -11.11
CA TRP A 925 -26.47 -9.92 -10.39
C TRP A 925 -27.61 -8.92 -10.64
N GLY A 926 -28.67 -9.34 -11.34
CA GLY A 926 -29.87 -8.54 -11.57
C GLY A 926 -29.56 -7.24 -12.31
N GLU A 927 -30.02 -6.10 -11.79
CA GLU A 927 -29.84 -4.78 -12.41
C GLU A 927 -28.37 -4.29 -12.45
N LEU A 928 -27.47 -5.00 -11.77
CA LEU A 928 -26.03 -4.76 -11.90
C LEU A 928 -25.42 -5.44 -13.12
N ASP A 929 -26.12 -6.34 -13.81
CA ASP A 929 -25.62 -6.95 -15.04
C ASP A 929 -25.29 -5.86 -16.09
N GLY A 930 -24.11 -5.96 -16.71
CA GLY A 930 -23.59 -4.93 -17.61
C GLY A 930 -23.20 -3.60 -16.95
N ARG A 931 -23.12 -3.52 -15.62
CA ARG A 931 -22.62 -2.33 -14.91
C ARG A 931 -21.13 -2.43 -14.60
N LEU A 932 -20.49 -1.27 -14.41
CA LEU A 932 -19.06 -1.19 -14.12
C LEU A 932 -18.83 -1.23 -12.61
N LEU A 933 -17.89 -2.06 -12.17
CA LEU A 933 -17.40 -2.13 -10.79
C LEU A 933 -15.98 -1.59 -10.68
N SER A 934 -15.62 -1.07 -9.51
CA SER A 934 -14.25 -0.77 -9.11
C SER A 934 -13.91 -1.48 -7.80
N LEU A 935 -12.75 -2.12 -7.77
CA LEU A 935 -12.17 -2.70 -6.56
C LEU A 935 -11.36 -1.63 -5.81
N SER A 936 -11.27 -1.76 -4.49
CA SER A 936 -10.43 -0.90 -3.64
C SER A 936 -9.36 -1.71 -2.93
N TYR A 937 -8.12 -1.45 -3.33
CA TYR A 937 -6.94 -1.97 -2.63
C TYR A 937 -6.70 -1.21 -1.32
N GLY A 938 -7.14 0.05 -1.24
CA GLY A 938 -6.96 0.87 -0.03
C GLY A 938 -7.76 0.35 1.16
N TYR A 939 -9.03 0.05 0.94
CA TYR A 939 -9.99 -0.25 2.01
C TYR A 939 -10.66 -1.62 1.90
N GLY A 940 -10.31 -2.47 0.92
CA GLY A 940 -10.96 -3.77 0.80
C GLY A 940 -12.46 -3.62 0.52
N LYS A 941 -12.83 -2.75 -0.42
CA LYS A 941 -14.22 -2.43 -0.79
C LYS A 941 -14.46 -2.73 -2.27
N VAL A 942 -15.74 -2.82 -2.64
CA VAL A 942 -16.19 -2.86 -4.04
C VAL A 942 -17.21 -1.74 -4.25
N PHE A 943 -17.13 -1.07 -5.39
CA PHE A 943 -18.00 0.04 -5.77
C PHE A 943 -18.68 -0.24 -7.11
N VAL A 944 -19.94 0.16 -7.26
CA VAL A 944 -20.61 0.31 -8.55
C VAL A 944 -20.40 1.73 -9.06
N LEU A 945 -20.29 1.89 -10.38
CA LEU A 945 -20.03 3.18 -11.02
C LEU A 945 -21.24 3.61 -11.85
N PRO A 946 -22.27 4.26 -11.26
CA PRO A 946 -23.31 4.93 -12.04
C PRO A 946 -22.68 6.04 -12.89
N HIS A 947 -22.95 6.04 -14.19
CA HIS A 947 -22.33 6.97 -15.13
C HIS A 947 -23.20 7.25 -16.35
N GLU A 948 -22.82 8.29 -17.08
CA GLU A 948 -23.47 8.75 -18.30
C GLU A 948 -22.47 9.37 -19.28
N GLN A 949 -22.95 9.68 -20.48
CA GLN A 949 -22.23 10.48 -21.46
C GLN A 949 -23.12 11.64 -21.93
N VAL A 950 -22.67 12.87 -21.65
CA VAL A 950 -23.37 14.10 -22.03
C VAL A 950 -22.49 14.90 -22.98
N ASN A 951 -23.00 15.23 -24.18
CA ASN A 951 -22.23 15.92 -25.22
C ASN A 951 -20.86 15.29 -25.54
N GLY A 952 -20.77 13.97 -25.43
CA GLY A 952 -19.52 13.21 -25.64
C GLY A 952 -18.61 13.09 -24.41
N GLN A 953 -18.82 13.87 -23.35
CA GLN A 953 -18.05 13.81 -22.10
C GLN A 953 -18.62 12.74 -21.16
N TRP A 954 -17.75 11.85 -20.69
CA TRP A 954 -18.09 10.85 -19.69
C TRP A 954 -18.03 11.46 -18.28
N GLN A 955 -19.04 11.17 -17.47
CA GLN A 955 -19.13 11.65 -16.10
C GLN A 955 -19.95 10.67 -15.25
N GLY A 956 -19.86 10.77 -13.93
CA GLY A 956 -20.58 9.86 -13.03
C GLY A 956 -19.98 9.84 -11.64
N GLY A 957 -20.18 8.73 -10.92
CA GLY A 957 -19.63 8.58 -9.59
C GLY A 957 -19.44 7.13 -9.17
N MET A 958 -19.02 6.94 -7.92
CA MET A 958 -18.82 5.65 -7.27
C MET A 958 -19.77 5.53 -6.08
N CYS A 959 -20.41 4.37 -5.93
CA CYS A 959 -21.21 4.01 -4.76
C CYS A 959 -20.77 2.65 -4.22
N ARG A 960 -20.52 2.57 -2.91
CA ARG A 960 -20.07 1.33 -2.27
C ARG A 960 -21.15 0.24 -2.35
N LEU A 961 -20.77 -0.99 -2.68
CA LEU A 961 -21.65 -2.15 -2.52
C LEU A 961 -21.94 -2.38 -1.02
N PRO A 962 -23.13 -2.85 -0.64
CA PRO A 962 -23.46 -3.28 0.72
C PRO A 962 -22.76 -4.61 1.08
N LEU A 963 -21.44 -4.54 1.19
CA LEU A 963 -20.54 -5.64 1.54
C LEU A 963 -19.73 -5.24 2.77
N THR A 964 -19.44 -6.21 3.63
CA THR A 964 -18.41 -6.06 4.67
C THR A 964 -17.05 -5.86 4.01
N GLU A 965 -16.21 -5.03 4.62
CA GLU A 965 -14.85 -4.80 4.13
C GLU A 965 -14.02 -6.08 4.24
N PHE A 966 -13.19 -6.35 3.24
CA PHE A 966 -12.27 -7.48 3.25
C PHE A 966 -11.11 -7.23 4.22
N GLU A 967 -10.56 -8.30 4.79
CA GLU A 967 -9.41 -8.24 5.72
C GLU A 967 -8.10 -7.76 5.08
N THR A 968 -8.07 -7.64 3.75
CA THR A 968 -6.94 -7.15 2.96
C THR A 968 -7.42 -6.24 1.83
N GLY A 969 -6.51 -5.48 1.23
CA GLY A 969 -6.80 -4.69 0.05
C GLY A 969 -7.10 -5.56 -1.16
N VAL A 970 -8.28 -5.47 -1.77
CA VAL A 970 -8.64 -6.22 -2.99
C VAL A 970 -8.20 -5.47 -4.24
N MET A 971 -7.43 -6.13 -5.11
CA MET A 971 -6.78 -5.45 -6.23
C MET A 971 -7.12 -5.97 -7.62
N ARG A 972 -7.50 -7.24 -7.73
CA ARG A 972 -7.88 -7.87 -9.01
C ARG A 972 -9.14 -8.68 -8.85
N GLY A 973 -9.94 -8.78 -9.91
CA GLY A 973 -11.12 -9.61 -9.91
C GLY A 973 -11.56 -10.08 -11.30
N ARG A 974 -12.18 -11.25 -11.37
CA ARG A 974 -12.72 -11.84 -12.59
C ARG A 974 -14.08 -12.47 -12.31
N PHE A 975 -15.01 -12.32 -13.24
CA PHE A 975 -16.21 -13.14 -13.25
C PHE A 975 -15.88 -14.55 -13.71
N HIS A 976 -16.43 -15.53 -13.01
CA HIS A 976 -16.31 -16.93 -13.36
C HIS A 976 -17.56 -17.38 -14.14
N SER A 977 -17.47 -18.50 -14.86
CA SER A 977 -18.59 -19.06 -15.63
C SER A 977 -19.78 -19.51 -14.76
N ASP A 978 -19.61 -19.63 -13.44
CA ASP A 978 -20.71 -19.85 -12.51
C ASP A 978 -21.56 -18.58 -12.23
N GLY A 979 -21.15 -17.42 -12.76
CA GLY A 979 -21.83 -16.14 -12.58
C GLY A 979 -21.43 -15.37 -11.32
N HIS A 980 -20.40 -15.79 -10.59
CA HIS A 980 -19.90 -15.12 -9.39
C HIS A 980 -18.60 -14.35 -9.65
N LEU A 981 -18.35 -13.33 -8.83
CA LEU A 981 -17.15 -12.51 -8.91
C LEU A 981 -16.09 -13.03 -7.93
N TYR A 982 -14.91 -13.39 -8.43
CA TYR A 982 -13.78 -13.75 -7.60
C TYR A 982 -12.81 -12.58 -7.52
N VAL A 983 -12.35 -12.26 -6.32
CA VAL A 983 -11.41 -11.16 -6.08
C VAL A 983 -10.21 -11.63 -5.26
N CYS A 984 -9.02 -11.12 -5.57
CA CYS A 984 -7.84 -11.34 -4.75
C CYS A 984 -7.15 -10.04 -4.37
N GLY A 985 -6.39 -10.12 -3.29
CA GLY A 985 -5.85 -8.95 -2.63
C GLY A 985 -4.60 -9.22 -1.82
N MET A 986 -3.97 -8.13 -1.41
CA MET A 986 -2.83 -8.14 -0.50
C MET A 986 -2.66 -6.85 0.27
N THR A 987 -1.84 -6.95 1.31
CA THR A 987 -1.39 -5.81 2.11
C THR A 987 0.07 -5.55 1.80
N ALA A 988 0.35 -4.34 1.32
CA ALA A 988 1.69 -3.84 1.10
C ALA A 988 1.72 -2.31 1.26
N TRP A 989 2.14 -1.57 0.24
CA TRP A 989 2.19 -0.10 0.29
C TRP A 989 0.78 0.48 0.18
N GLY A 990 0.42 1.46 1.00
CA GLY A 990 -0.79 2.28 0.80
C GLY A 990 -2.15 1.64 1.11
N SER A 991 -2.20 0.38 1.58
CA SER A 991 -3.43 -0.25 2.10
C SER A 991 -3.66 0.11 3.56
N ASN A 992 -4.93 0.36 3.92
CA ASN A 992 -5.39 0.47 5.30
C ASN A 992 -5.94 -0.87 5.83
N GLN A 993 -6.32 -1.79 4.94
CA GLN A 993 -6.68 -3.15 5.35
C GLN A 993 -5.42 -3.97 5.56
N THR A 994 -5.09 -4.21 6.83
CA THR A 994 -3.86 -4.91 7.23
C THR A 994 -4.12 -6.14 8.10
N ALA A 995 -5.39 -6.55 8.28
CA ALA A 995 -5.75 -7.69 9.11
C ALA A 995 -5.17 -9.00 8.55
N SER A 996 -5.17 -9.14 7.22
CA SER A 996 -4.54 -10.26 6.52
C SER A 996 -3.50 -9.78 5.48
N PRO A 997 -2.35 -10.45 5.31
CA PRO A 997 -1.33 -10.05 4.35
C PRO A 997 -1.72 -10.27 2.88
N GLY A 998 -2.74 -11.11 2.64
CA GLY A 998 -3.28 -11.50 1.33
C GLY A 998 -4.73 -11.94 1.46
N GLY A 999 -5.42 -12.20 0.36
CA GLY A 999 -6.81 -12.66 0.39
C GLY A 999 -7.28 -13.17 -0.96
N LEU A 1000 -8.24 -14.08 -0.95
CA LEU A 1000 -8.92 -14.63 -2.12
C LEU A 1000 -10.38 -14.93 -1.73
N TYR A 1001 -11.32 -14.33 -2.44
CA TYR A 1001 -12.72 -14.33 -2.07
C TYR A 1001 -13.62 -14.58 -3.27
N ARG A 1002 -14.80 -15.18 -3.03
CA ARG A 1002 -15.89 -15.28 -4.00
C ARG A 1002 -17.08 -14.46 -3.50
N ILE A 1003 -17.58 -13.55 -4.33
CA ILE A 1003 -18.74 -12.72 -4.07
C ILE A 1003 -19.92 -13.27 -4.87
N ARG A 1004 -20.99 -13.65 -4.16
CA ARG A 1004 -22.23 -14.19 -4.73
C ARG A 1004 -23.35 -13.17 -4.56
N ALA A 1005 -24.11 -12.91 -5.63
CA ALA A 1005 -25.38 -12.21 -5.51
C ALA A 1005 -26.44 -13.17 -4.95
N THR A 1006 -27.21 -12.74 -3.96
CA THR A 1006 -28.20 -13.60 -3.27
C THR A 1006 -29.62 -13.44 -3.84
N GLY A 1007 -29.83 -12.51 -4.77
CA GLY A 1007 -31.13 -12.15 -5.32
C GLY A 1007 -31.96 -11.24 -4.41
N LYS A 1008 -31.43 -10.83 -3.25
CA LYS A 1008 -32.09 -9.86 -2.37
C LYS A 1008 -31.89 -8.42 -2.88
N PRO A 1009 -32.82 -7.50 -2.55
CA PRO A 1009 -32.72 -6.10 -2.95
C PRO A 1009 -31.40 -5.43 -2.54
N MET A 1010 -30.78 -4.73 -3.47
CA MET A 1010 -29.48 -4.06 -3.31
C MET A 1010 -29.64 -2.57 -2.98
N HIS A 1011 -30.70 -1.94 -3.50
CA HIS A 1011 -30.98 -0.51 -3.47
C HIS A 1011 -29.77 0.36 -3.86
N LEU A 1012 -29.06 -0.08 -4.92
CA LEU A 1012 -27.87 0.58 -5.43
C LEU A 1012 -28.24 1.54 -6.58
N PRO A 1013 -27.57 2.70 -6.68
CA PRO A 1013 -27.73 3.58 -7.82
C PRO A 1013 -26.99 2.96 -9.01
N THR A 1014 -27.73 2.63 -10.07
CA THR A 1014 -27.21 2.01 -11.29
C THR A 1014 -26.94 3.03 -12.39
N GLN A 1015 -27.62 4.18 -12.35
CA GLN A 1015 -27.45 5.27 -13.30
C GLN A 1015 -27.56 6.64 -12.60
N ILE A 1016 -26.89 7.63 -13.19
CA ILE A 1016 -26.96 9.03 -12.84
C ILE A 1016 -27.14 9.84 -14.11
N HIS A 1017 -27.97 10.87 -14.09
CA HIS A 1017 -28.13 11.81 -15.19
C HIS A 1017 -28.17 13.24 -14.64
N ALA A 1018 -27.31 14.13 -15.15
CA ALA A 1018 -27.25 15.52 -14.70
C ALA A 1018 -27.89 16.49 -15.70
N ASN A 1019 -28.86 17.25 -15.22
CA ASN A 1019 -29.67 18.20 -15.98
C ASN A 1019 -29.41 19.63 -15.51
N ALA A 1020 -29.77 20.62 -16.34
CA ALA A 1020 -29.58 22.03 -16.03
C ALA A 1020 -30.31 22.51 -14.75
N ASP A 1021 -31.26 21.73 -14.24
CA ASP A 1021 -32.06 22.02 -13.05
C ASP A 1021 -32.02 20.92 -11.98
N GLY A 1022 -31.16 19.90 -12.11
CA GLY A 1022 -31.06 18.84 -11.10
C GLY A 1022 -30.31 17.57 -11.51
N LEU A 1023 -30.63 16.47 -10.80
CA LEU A 1023 -30.04 15.15 -10.99
C LEU A 1023 -31.13 14.08 -11.02
N THR A 1024 -30.99 13.09 -11.90
CA THR A 1024 -31.77 11.85 -11.86
C THR A 1024 -30.90 10.71 -11.35
N LEU A 1025 -31.40 9.93 -10.40
CA LEU A 1025 -30.81 8.69 -9.94
C LEU A 1025 -31.75 7.53 -10.25
N THR A 1026 -31.25 6.48 -10.89
CA THR A 1026 -31.98 5.22 -11.08
C THR A 1026 -31.40 4.16 -10.17
N PHE A 1027 -32.26 3.47 -9.44
CA PHE A 1027 -31.92 2.44 -8.47
C PHE A 1027 -32.17 1.04 -9.03
N SER A 1028 -31.45 0.05 -8.51
CA SER A 1028 -31.67 -1.37 -8.81
C SER A 1028 -33.05 -1.85 -8.36
N ASP A 1029 -33.59 -1.27 -7.30
CA ASP A 1029 -34.80 -1.73 -6.63
C ASP A 1029 -35.71 -0.53 -6.30
N PRO A 1030 -37.04 -0.72 -6.23
CA PRO A 1030 -37.95 0.35 -5.83
C PRO A 1030 -37.63 0.92 -4.44
N VAL A 1031 -37.91 2.21 -4.26
CA VAL A 1031 -37.79 2.92 -2.98
C VAL A 1031 -39.17 3.34 -2.47
N ASP A 1032 -39.32 3.47 -1.14
CA ASP A 1032 -40.54 4.02 -0.55
C ASP A 1032 -40.76 5.46 -1.02
N ARG A 1033 -41.91 5.71 -1.64
CA ARG A 1033 -42.22 6.99 -2.26
C ARG A 1033 -42.32 8.13 -1.24
N ASN A 1034 -42.80 7.87 -0.03
CA ASN A 1034 -42.93 8.91 0.99
C ASN A 1034 -41.56 9.35 1.52
N ALA A 1035 -40.67 8.40 1.82
CA ALA A 1035 -39.30 8.69 2.21
C ALA A 1035 -38.51 9.36 1.07
N ALA A 1036 -38.67 8.88 -0.17
CA ALA A 1036 -37.94 9.40 -1.32
C ALA A 1036 -38.40 10.79 -1.79
N THR A 1037 -39.64 11.20 -1.52
CA THR A 1037 -40.11 12.54 -1.90
C THR A 1037 -39.72 13.64 -0.91
N ASP A 1038 -39.19 13.29 0.27
CA ASP A 1038 -38.71 14.26 1.27
C ASP A 1038 -37.29 14.75 0.92
N PRO A 1039 -37.10 16.04 0.58
CA PRO A 1039 -35.79 16.58 0.24
C PRO A 1039 -34.77 16.51 1.38
N ASN A 1040 -35.22 16.40 2.65
CA ASN A 1040 -34.32 16.30 3.80
C ASN A 1040 -33.61 14.93 3.90
N ASN A 1041 -34.03 13.96 3.10
CA ASN A 1041 -33.36 12.66 2.99
C ASN A 1041 -32.20 12.65 1.98
N TYR A 1042 -31.84 13.83 1.45
CA TYR A 1042 -30.75 14.01 0.51
C TYR A 1042 -29.83 15.15 0.96
N LEU A 1043 -28.52 14.94 0.83
CA LEU A 1043 -27.49 15.94 1.03
C LEU A 1043 -26.58 15.95 -0.20
N VAL A 1044 -26.47 17.11 -0.84
CA VAL A 1044 -25.63 17.29 -2.03
C VAL A 1044 -24.56 18.33 -1.73
N GLU A 1045 -23.31 17.93 -1.86
CA GLU A 1045 -22.15 18.79 -1.61
C GLU A 1045 -21.25 18.80 -2.83
N THR A 1046 -20.66 19.96 -3.13
CA THR A 1046 -19.75 20.12 -4.28
C THR A 1046 -18.49 20.85 -3.86
N TRP A 1047 -17.37 20.52 -4.49
CA TRP A 1047 -16.12 21.25 -4.34
C TRP A 1047 -15.23 21.11 -5.57
N ASP A 1048 -14.36 22.09 -5.73
CA ASP A 1048 -13.33 22.14 -6.74
C ASP A 1048 -12.01 21.59 -6.23
N LEU A 1049 -11.16 21.21 -7.19
CA LEU A 1049 -9.80 20.75 -6.95
C LEU A 1049 -8.80 21.60 -7.74
N LYS A 1050 -7.54 21.55 -7.34
CA LYS A 1050 -6.45 22.25 -8.01
C LYS A 1050 -5.34 21.28 -8.38
N ARG A 1051 -5.15 21.05 -9.67
CA ARG A 1051 -4.04 20.24 -10.18
C ARG A 1051 -2.73 21.03 -10.11
N THR A 1052 -1.77 20.54 -9.33
CA THR A 1052 -0.47 21.18 -9.15
C THR A 1052 0.65 20.16 -9.03
N ALA A 1053 1.90 20.63 -9.01
CA ALA A 1053 3.04 19.79 -8.66
C ALA A 1053 2.99 19.29 -7.21
N ASN A 1054 2.21 19.91 -6.31
CA ASN A 1054 2.09 19.46 -4.92
C ASN A 1054 1.33 18.13 -4.84
N TYR A 1055 1.53 17.41 -3.74
CA TYR A 1055 0.81 16.17 -3.50
C TYR A 1055 -0.67 16.45 -3.17
N GLY A 1056 -1.58 15.96 -4.01
CA GLY A 1056 -3.01 16.09 -3.80
C GLY A 1056 -3.53 17.52 -3.98
N SER A 1057 -4.74 17.77 -3.49
CA SER A 1057 -5.39 19.07 -3.48
C SER A 1057 -6.25 19.21 -2.24
N ASP A 1058 -6.25 20.40 -1.64
CA ASP A 1058 -7.32 20.80 -0.73
C ASP A 1058 -8.64 20.92 -1.50
N ARG A 1059 -9.76 20.98 -0.77
CA ARG A 1059 -11.06 21.30 -1.34
C ARG A 1059 -11.19 22.81 -1.49
N PHE A 1060 -11.65 23.26 -2.65
CA PHE A 1060 -11.89 24.68 -2.93
C PHE A 1060 -13.37 24.89 -3.23
N ASN A 1061 -13.88 26.09 -2.95
CA ASN A 1061 -15.26 26.46 -3.27
C ASN A 1061 -16.30 25.44 -2.78
N GLU A 1062 -16.13 24.91 -1.57
CA GLU A 1062 -17.07 23.95 -0.98
C GLU A 1062 -18.46 24.60 -0.85
N ARG A 1063 -19.50 23.90 -1.31
CA ARG A 1063 -20.90 24.35 -1.27
C ARG A 1063 -21.80 23.17 -0.95
N THR A 1064 -22.81 23.39 -0.11
CA THR A 1064 -23.97 22.50 0.01
C THR A 1064 -25.07 23.00 -0.93
N LEU A 1065 -25.53 22.15 -1.84
CA LEU A 1065 -26.62 22.45 -2.75
C LEU A 1065 -27.96 22.04 -2.13
N HIS A 1066 -28.95 22.92 -2.21
CA HIS A 1066 -30.27 22.66 -1.64
C HIS A 1066 -31.16 21.92 -2.64
N VAL A 1067 -31.65 20.74 -2.25
CA VAL A 1067 -32.68 20.00 -2.99
C VAL A 1067 -34.04 20.63 -2.67
N THR A 1068 -34.70 21.21 -3.66
CA THR A 1068 -35.96 21.96 -3.45
C THR A 1068 -37.19 21.06 -3.50
N SER A 1069 -37.16 20.02 -4.32
CA SER A 1069 -38.22 19.02 -4.45
C SER A 1069 -37.64 17.73 -5.02
N VAL A 1070 -38.35 16.63 -4.80
CA VAL A 1070 -37.97 15.31 -5.30
C VAL A 1070 -39.18 14.64 -5.94
N ASP A 1071 -39.03 14.21 -7.19
CA ASP A 1071 -40.04 13.46 -7.92
C ASP A 1071 -39.61 11.99 -8.07
N VAL A 1072 -40.57 11.07 -7.96
CA VAL A 1072 -40.32 9.63 -8.05
C VAL A 1072 -41.16 9.04 -9.18
N SER A 1073 -40.54 8.20 -10.01
CA SER A 1073 -41.21 7.50 -11.11
C SER A 1073 -42.28 6.52 -10.62
N ASP A 1074 -43.19 6.15 -11.51
CA ASP A 1074 -44.31 5.24 -11.19
C ASP A 1074 -43.83 3.86 -10.71
N ASP A 1075 -42.70 3.37 -11.24
CA ASP A 1075 -42.07 2.10 -10.83
C ASP A 1075 -41.26 2.20 -9.53
N GLY A 1076 -41.15 3.39 -8.94
CA GLY A 1076 -40.40 3.64 -7.71
C GLY A 1076 -38.88 3.50 -7.85
N LYS A 1077 -38.33 3.29 -9.05
CA LYS A 1077 -36.89 3.07 -9.25
C LYS A 1077 -36.12 4.33 -9.63
N THR A 1078 -36.78 5.39 -10.08
CA THR A 1078 -36.12 6.62 -10.53
C THR A 1078 -36.52 7.79 -9.65
N VAL A 1079 -35.52 8.52 -9.17
CA VAL A 1079 -35.67 9.70 -8.30
C VAL A 1079 -35.03 10.90 -9.01
N GLN A 1080 -35.81 11.96 -9.19
CA GLN A 1080 -35.36 13.23 -9.75
C GLN A 1080 -35.23 14.26 -8.62
N LEU A 1081 -34.00 14.69 -8.35
CA LEU A 1081 -33.66 15.72 -7.39
C LEU A 1081 -33.63 17.08 -8.11
N VAL A 1082 -34.54 17.98 -7.76
CA VAL A 1082 -34.54 19.35 -8.31
C VAL A 1082 -33.56 20.20 -7.51
N ILE A 1083 -32.52 20.68 -8.20
CA ILE A 1083 -31.42 21.45 -7.62
C ILE A 1083 -31.14 22.64 -8.56
N PRO A 1084 -31.87 23.76 -8.43
CA PRO A 1084 -31.78 24.88 -9.38
C PRO A 1084 -30.38 25.55 -9.44
N SER A 1085 -29.55 25.33 -8.41
CA SER A 1085 -28.20 25.87 -8.31
C SER A 1085 -27.11 24.89 -8.76
N ILE A 1086 -27.47 23.80 -9.46
CA ILE A 1086 -26.49 22.83 -9.95
C ILE A 1086 -25.60 23.44 -11.04
N GLU A 1087 -24.30 23.21 -10.92
CA GLU A 1087 -23.28 23.69 -11.86
C GLU A 1087 -22.26 22.55 -12.12
N PRO A 1088 -21.54 22.58 -13.25
CA PRO A 1088 -20.37 21.71 -13.43
C PRO A 1088 -19.37 21.86 -12.28
N THR A 1089 -18.88 20.75 -11.78
CA THR A 1089 -17.98 20.68 -10.61
C THR A 1089 -17.02 19.50 -10.75
N TRP A 1090 -15.81 19.66 -10.21
CA TRP A 1090 -14.83 18.57 -10.15
C TRP A 1090 -15.30 17.45 -9.23
N THR A 1091 -15.94 17.79 -8.12
CA THR A 1091 -16.46 16.77 -7.23
C THR A 1091 -17.86 17.12 -6.76
N ILE A 1092 -18.72 16.12 -6.77
CA ILE A 1092 -20.05 16.12 -6.17
C ILE A 1092 -20.16 14.90 -5.25
N GLN A 1093 -20.73 15.11 -4.07
CA GLN A 1093 -21.10 14.06 -3.13
C GLN A 1093 -22.61 14.10 -2.96
N ILE A 1094 -23.28 12.99 -3.27
CA ILE A 1094 -24.71 12.81 -3.12
C ILE A 1094 -24.92 11.74 -2.06
N ALA A 1095 -25.29 12.16 -0.87
CA ALA A 1095 -25.63 11.27 0.23
C ALA A 1095 -27.14 11.22 0.40
N TYR A 1096 -27.69 10.03 0.64
CA TYR A 1096 -29.11 9.86 0.86
C TYR A 1096 -29.39 8.77 1.90
N LYS A 1097 -30.53 8.90 2.59
CA LYS A 1097 -31.05 7.90 3.53
C LYS A 1097 -32.52 7.66 3.25
N LEU A 1098 -32.81 6.51 2.64
CA LEU A 1098 -34.13 6.15 2.12
C LEU A 1098 -34.66 4.89 2.80
N ARG A 1099 -35.88 4.50 2.45
CA ARG A 1099 -36.50 3.24 2.89
C ARG A 1099 -36.90 2.40 1.69
N ASP A 1100 -36.93 1.09 1.86
CA ASP A 1100 -37.54 0.17 0.92
C ASP A 1100 -39.04 0.00 1.18
N GLU A 1101 -39.73 -0.76 0.32
CA GLU A 1101 -41.17 -1.05 0.45
C GLU A 1101 -41.52 -1.88 1.70
N SER A 1102 -40.52 -2.43 2.39
CA SER A 1102 -40.66 -3.16 3.66
C SER A 1102 -40.32 -2.30 4.88
N ASP A 1103 -40.24 -0.98 4.72
CA ASP A 1103 -39.89 0.00 5.75
C ASP A 1103 -38.47 -0.19 6.34
N ARG A 1104 -37.57 -0.87 5.61
CA ARG A 1104 -36.15 -0.99 5.99
C ARG A 1104 -35.38 0.21 5.50
N SER A 1105 -34.70 0.89 6.43
CA SER A 1105 -33.85 2.05 6.14
C SER A 1105 -32.52 1.64 5.51
N PHE A 1106 -32.05 2.39 4.52
CA PHE A 1106 -30.71 2.26 3.96
C PHE A 1106 -30.14 3.63 3.57
N GLY A 1107 -28.85 3.83 3.84
CA GLY A 1107 -28.11 5.02 3.45
C GLY A 1107 -26.95 4.69 2.52
N ARG A 1108 -26.65 5.58 1.57
CA ARG A 1108 -25.51 5.46 0.66
C ARG A 1108 -24.95 6.84 0.30
N VAL A 1109 -23.75 6.81 -0.24
CA VAL A 1109 -23.05 7.99 -0.76
C VAL A 1109 -22.55 7.66 -2.17
N ILE A 1110 -22.87 8.55 -3.11
CA ILE A 1110 -22.28 8.59 -4.44
C ILE A 1110 -21.24 9.72 -4.43
N GLN A 1111 -19.99 9.41 -4.73
CA GLN A 1111 -18.96 10.43 -4.96
C GLN A 1111 -18.59 10.46 -6.43
N GLY A 1112 -18.83 11.60 -7.08
CA GLY A 1112 -18.78 11.74 -8.51
C GLY A 1112 -18.27 13.09 -8.98
N THR A 1113 -18.48 13.34 -10.27
CA THR A 1113 -18.04 14.54 -11.00
C THR A 1113 -19.07 14.87 -12.06
N ILE A 1114 -19.36 16.16 -12.26
CA ILE A 1114 -20.26 16.65 -13.31
C ILE A 1114 -19.48 17.65 -14.17
N HIS A 1115 -19.12 17.28 -15.40
CA HIS A 1115 -18.39 18.15 -16.31
C HIS A 1115 -19.32 19.01 -17.16
N THR A 1116 -20.48 18.46 -17.50
CA THR A 1116 -21.47 19.07 -18.39
C THR A 1116 -22.88 18.70 -17.94
N LEU A 1117 -23.82 19.62 -18.15
CA LEU A 1117 -25.25 19.42 -17.86
C LEU A 1117 -26.02 19.21 -19.16
N ALA A 1118 -26.97 18.28 -19.16
CA ALA A 1118 -27.96 18.11 -20.21
C ALA A 1118 -29.03 19.21 -20.15
N GLU A 1119 -29.98 19.19 -21.09
CA GLU A 1119 -31.16 20.06 -21.02
C GLU A 1119 -31.96 19.81 -19.73
N ALA A 1120 -32.72 20.82 -19.31
CA ALA A 1120 -33.56 20.74 -18.10
C ALA A 1120 -34.60 19.60 -18.21
N PHE A 1121 -35.13 19.15 -17.07
CA PHE A 1121 -36.16 18.12 -17.05
C PHE A 1121 -37.33 18.44 -18.01
N GLU A 1122 -37.81 17.45 -18.77
CA GLU A 1122 -39.07 17.56 -19.49
C GLU A 1122 -40.21 17.69 -18.47
N ARG A 1123 -40.65 18.93 -18.21
CA ARG A 1123 -41.79 19.18 -17.33
C ARG A 1123 -43.04 18.57 -17.96
N PRO A 1124 -43.82 17.75 -17.24
CA PRO A 1124 -45.16 17.38 -17.71
C PRO A 1124 -45.91 18.67 -18.04
N ALA A 1125 -46.47 18.76 -19.26
CA ALA A 1125 -47.33 19.89 -19.62
C ALA A 1125 -48.40 20.04 -18.54
N GLU A 1126 -48.46 21.21 -17.89
CA GLU A 1126 -49.45 21.52 -16.85
C GLU A 1126 -50.84 21.07 -17.33
N ARG A 1127 -51.43 20.11 -16.61
CA ARG A 1127 -52.80 19.61 -16.85
C ARG A 1127 -53.74 20.18 -15.82
#